data_AF-A0A811PKU1-F1
#
_entry.id   AF-A0A811PKU1-F1
#
_cell.length_a   1.000
_cell.length_b   1.000
_cell.length_c   1.000
_cell.angle_alpha   90.00
_cell.angle_beta   90.00
_cell.angle_gamma   90.00
#
_symmetry.space_group_name_H-M   'P 1'
#
loop_
_entity.id
_entity.type
_entity.pdbx_description
1 polymer ?
#
loop_
_entity_poly.entity_id
_entity_poly.type
_entity_poly.pdbx_seq_one_letter_code
_entity_poly.pdbx_strand_id
1 'polypeptide(L)'
;MEPKLPLLVLFLAFAACSASHHRDPSVVGYSQEDLALPSRLVNLFKSWSVKHSKIYASPKEKVKRYGIFKQNLMHIAETNRKNGSYWLGLNQFADIAHEEFKANYLGLKQGLSRMGAQTRTPTTFRYAATPNLPWSVDWRYKGAVTPVKNQGKCGSCWAFSSVAAVEGINQIVTGKLVSLSEQELMDCDTTLDHGCEGGLMDFAFAYIMGSQGIHAEDEYPYLMEEGYCKEKQPQANVVTITGYEDVPENSEISLLKALAHQPVSVGIAAGSRDFQFYKGGVFDGACSDELDHALTAVGYGSSYGQNYITMKNSWGINWGEQGYVRIKMGTGKPEGVCGIYTMASYPVKNKANSPEGIRSRPLHEFTESQSRLHRPVGLGRAELLTLRPGSQPGIGRRRPVPRREDASERERGDRGRAVRGDGRAGLRRSRPLPRAAPPRCPRGPVLDLRASSSWSQQLLDAGVRIIQGDIRKKDDVGRAFRGVDCVFHLASYGMSGKEMVQTGRTDEVNINGTCNVLDACHEQGVRRLVYVSTYNVVFGGKPIANGNEALPYFPIEDHVDAYGRSKSVAEQLVLKSNGRPAKSDKITRLYTCAIRPAAIYGPGEERHLPRILSLAKLGLTFFKIGGPDVKTDWVYIDNLVLALILASMGLLDDIPDRKGTPVAAGQAYFICDGSPCNTFDFIIKPLFQSLDYSVPQVTLDTSVALAISKIFLFISTLFYPWLDSKWMPQPLILPAEVYKVGVTHYFSFLKAREELGYVPMVRPHEGLAATISYWQERKRRELDGPTIFTWLAVTIGMLAVFSAACLPPVGPLKWVLDIHLFVFRSMLVIRLVLMIAIALHFGEAVYAWFLAKKVDPRNATGWFWQTFALGFFSLRYLLKRARG
;
A
#
# COMPACT_ATOMS: atom_id res chain seq x y z
N MET A 1 41.36 -15.10 11.40
CA MET A 1 41.07 -13.96 12.27
C MET A 1 41.30 -12.70 11.45
N GLU A 2 40.24 -12.01 11.04
CA GLU A 2 40.31 -10.81 10.21
C GLU A 2 39.50 -9.69 10.88
N PRO A 3 39.99 -8.43 10.87
CA PRO A 3 39.39 -7.36 11.64
C PRO A 3 38.22 -6.74 10.87
N LYS A 4 37.00 -7.17 11.18
CA LYS A 4 35.76 -6.61 10.59
C LYS A 4 35.19 -5.39 11.34
N LEU A 5 36.04 -4.66 12.07
CA LEU A 5 35.57 -3.63 13.02
C LEU A 5 35.72 -2.15 12.62
N PRO A 6 36.54 -1.68 11.65
CA PRO A 6 36.79 -0.24 11.56
C PRO A 6 35.72 0.54 10.77
N LEU A 7 34.91 -0.08 9.92
CA LEU A 7 33.92 0.67 9.10
C LEU A 7 32.53 0.81 9.74
N LEU A 8 32.18 -0.08 10.69
CA LEU A 8 30.90 -0.04 11.41
C LEU A 8 30.89 1.11 12.45
N VAL A 9 32.07 1.45 12.98
CA VAL A 9 32.26 2.58 13.91
C VAL A 9 32.02 3.93 13.23
N LEU A 10 32.22 4.03 11.91
CA LEU A 10 31.93 5.27 11.16
C LEU A 10 30.43 5.52 10.95
N PHE A 11 29.58 4.49 11.06
CA PHE A 11 28.14 4.59 10.86
C PHE A 11 27.32 4.59 12.17
N LEU A 12 27.87 4.08 13.28
CA LEU A 12 27.16 3.92 14.56
C LEU A 12 27.37 5.06 15.56
N ALA A 13 28.24 6.03 15.29
CA ALA A 13 28.57 7.10 16.24
C ALA A 13 27.51 8.21 16.41
N PHE A 14 26.31 8.09 15.82
CA PHE A 14 25.29 9.16 15.87
C PHE A 14 23.96 8.80 16.55
N ALA A 15 23.80 7.60 17.13
CA ALA A 15 22.51 7.19 17.69
C ALA A 15 22.65 6.47 19.04
N ALA A 16 22.87 7.25 20.10
CA ALA A 16 22.63 6.81 21.46
C ALA A 16 22.05 7.96 22.29
N CYS A 17 20.71 8.02 22.37
CA CYS A 17 19.98 8.44 23.56
C CYS A 17 18.49 8.13 23.42
N SER A 18 17.94 7.58 24.51
CA SER A 18 16.53 7.56 24.91
C SER A 18 15.67 6.34 24.50
N ALA A 19 15.59 5.38 25.42
CA ALA A 19 14.46 4.46 25.56
C ALA A 19 13.80 4.71 26.93
N SER A 20 12.59 5.28 26.92
CA SER A 20 11.66 5.29 28.06
C SER A 20 10.23 5.20 27.51
N HIS A 21 9.43 4.28 28.06
CA HIS A 21 8.03 4.08 27.72
C HIS A 21 7.17 5.30 28.11
N HIS A 22 6.83 6.15 27.15
CA HIS A 22 5.71 7.09 27.18
C HIS A 22 5.19 7.28 25.75
N ARG A 23 3.91 7.67 25.57
CA ARG A 23 3.34 8.01 24.25
C ARG A 23 4.31 8.96 23.53
N ASP A 24 4.69 8.61 22.31
CA ASP A 24 5.81 9.20 21.58
C ASP A 24 5.72 10.74 21.58
N PRO A 25 6.67 11.47 22.22
CA PRO A 25 6.68 12.93 22.28
C PRO A 25 6.68 13.59 20.89
N SER A 26 7.08 12.85 19.85
CA SER A 26 7.14 13.35 18.47
C SER A 26 5.77 13.63 17.84
N VAL A 27 4.69 12.96 18.32
CA VAL A 27 3.34 13.09 17.74
C VAL A 27 2.60 14.32 18.29
N VAL A 28 2.67 14.56 19.60
CA VAL A 28 2.05 15.72 20.27
C VAL A 28 2.98 16.95 20.35
N GLY A 29 4.29 16.72 20.21
CA GLY A 29 5.32 17.76 20.15
C GLY A 29 5.95 18.13 21.50
N TYR A 30 5.66 17.42 22.60
CA TYR A 30 6.21 17.67 23.94
C TYR A 30 6.22 16.40 24.82
N SER A 31 7.03 16.39 25.88
CA SER A 31 7.08 15.34 26.92
C SER A 31 6.52 15.82 28.27
N GLN A 32 6.18 14.91 29.19
CA GLN A 32 5.75 15.29 30.55
C GLN A 32 6.85 16.01 31.33
N GLU A 33 8.12 15.68 31.07
CA GLU A 33 9.27 16.37 31.68
C GLU A 33 9.36 17.84 31.24
N ASP A 34 8.89 18.16 30.03
CA ASP A 34 8.83 19.55 29.53
C ASP A 34 7.78 20.40 30.26
N LEU A 35 6.74 19.76 30.81
CA LEU A 35 5.72 20.42 31.61
C LEU A 35 6.17 20.65 33.06
N ALA A 36 7.04 19.78 33.58
CA ALA A 36 7.47 19.78 34.97
C ALA A 36 8.60 20.78 35.29
N LEU A 37 9.48 21.07 34.33
CA LEU A 37 10.69 21.87 34.54
C LEU A 37 10.67 23.19 33.75
N PRO A 38 10.80 24.37 34.41
CA PRO A 38 10.81 25.67 33.72
C PRO A 38 11.89 25.81 32.65
N SER A 39 13.08 25.25 32.88
CA SER A 39 14.20 25.28 31.93
C SER A 39 13.90 24.49 30.65
N ARG A 40 13.20 23.36 30.78
CA ARG A 40 12.81 22.53 29.62
C ARG A 40 11.70 23.16 28.80
N LEU A 41 10.72 23.78 29.45
CA LEU A 41 9.66 24.53 28.76
C LEU A 41 10.22 25.65 27.87
N VAL A 42 11.24 26.37 28.35
CA VAL A 42 11.94 27.39 27.54
C VAL A 42 12.64 26.76 26.33
N ASN A 43 13.30 25.61 26.51
CA ASN A 43 13.97 24.91 25.40
C ASN A 43 12.98 24.33 24.38
N LEU A 44 11.83 23.84 24.86
CA LEU A 44 10.73 23.38 24.02
C LEU A 44 10.20 24.53 23.15
N PHE A 45 9.94 25.70 23.75
CA PHE A 45 9.52 26.89 22.99
C PHE A 45 10.56 27.29 21.94
N LYS A 46 11.86 27.33 22.29
CA LYS A 46 12.94 27.64 21.33
C LYS A 46 12.94 26.66 20.16
N SER A 47 12.87 25.36 20.44
CA SER A 47 12.88 24.30 19.42
C SER A 47 11.64 24.36 18.54
N TRP A 48 10.48 24.61 19.13
CA TRP A 48 9.22 24.80 18.42
C TRP A 48 9.25 26.05 17.51
N SER A 49 9.82 27.17 17.98
CA SER A 49 9.97 28.39 17.19
C SER A 49 10.85 28.15 15.96
N VAL A 50 11.97 27.43 16.11
CA VAL A 50 12.85 27.06 14.98
C VAL A 50 12.11 26.15 13.99
N LYS A 51 11.42 25.13 14.49
CA LYS A 51 10.66 24.18 13.66
C LYS A 51 9.58 24.84 12.81
N HIS A 52 8.93 25.89 13.32
CA HIS A 52 7.86 26.61 12.63
C HIS A 52 8.32 27.95 12.04
N SER A 53 9.63 28.16 11.89
CA SER A 53 10.23 29.37 11.31
C SER A 53 9.72 30.68 11.93
N LYS A 54 9.52 30.70 13.25
CA LYS A 54 8.98 31.85 13.98
C LYS A 54 10.07 32.90 14.22
N ILE A 55 9.83 34.10 13.72
CA ILE A 55 10.66 35.29 13.93
C ILE A 55 9.80 36.33 14.66
N TYR A 56 10.35 36.94 15.71
CA TYR A 56 9.66 37.93 16.54
C TYR A 56 10.32 39.29 16.38
N ALA A 57 9.52 40.36 16.31
CA ALA A 57 10.02 41.71 16.05
C ALA A 57 10.86 42.27 17.21
N SER A 58 10.62 41.81 18.43
CA SER A 58 11.38 42.25 19.61
C SER A 58 11.50 41.17 20.69
N PRO A 59 12.49 41.27 21.60
CA PRO A 59 12.56 40.42 22.79
C PRO A 59 11.29 40.48 23.66
N LYS A 60 10.66 41.67 23.76
CA LYS A 60 9.41 41.85 24.51
C LYS A 60 8.26 41.04 23.88
N GLU A 61 8.16 41.04 22.55
CA GLU A 61 7.19 40.21 21.85
C GLU A 61 7.48 38.72 22.07
N LYS A 62 8.74 38.29 21.97
CA LYS A 62 9.13 36.90 22.21
C LYS A 62 8.73 36.41 23.61
N VAL A 63 8.86 37.25 24.64
CA VAL A 63 8.41 36.93 26.01
C VAL A 63 6.88 36.83 26.08
N LYS A 64 6.14 37.74 25.44
CA LYS A 64 4.67 37.65 25.34
C LYS A 64 4.24 36.34 24.66
N ARG A 65 4.86 36.00 23.53
CA ARG A 65 4.60 34.79 22.73
C ARG A 65 4.91 33.51 23.51
N TYR A 66 6.00 33.51 24.29
CA TYR A 66 6.31 32.42 25.21
C TYR A 66 5.22 32.22 26.29
N GLY A 67 4.69 33.31 26.86
CA GLY A 67 3.60 33.25 27.82
C GLY A 67 2.33 32.60 27.23
N ILE A 68 1.96 33.00 26.02
CA ILE A 68 0.83 32.43 25.27
C ILE A 68 1.09 30.95 24.95
N PHE A 69 2.28 30.63 24.46
CA PHE A 69 2.70 29.26 24.18
C PHE A 69 2.56 28.34 25.39
N LYS A 70 2.99 28.80 26.56
CA LYS A 70 2.83 28.06 27.82
C LYS A 70 1.34 27.80 28.13
N GLN A 71 0.48 28.81 28.00
CA GLN A 71 -0.95 28.66 28.25
C GLN A 71 -1.61 27.67 27.28
N ASN A 72 -1.23 27.71 26.01
CA ASN A 72 -1.73 26.78 24.98
C ASN A 72 -1.23 25.35 25.22
N LEU A 73 0.03 25.18 25.58
CA LEU A 73 0.59 23.88 25.93
C LEU A 73 -0.15 23.23 27.11
N MET A 74 -0.50 24.01 28.14
CA MET A 74 -1.25 23.49 29.29
C MET A 74 -2.65 23.04 28.89
N HIS A 75 -3.33 23.78 28.00
CA HIS A 75 -4.62 23.38 27.43
C HIS A 75 -4.52 22.07 26.65
N ILE A 76 -3.55 21.99 25.74
CA ILE A 76 -3.26 20.77 24.95
C ILE A 76 -3.05 19.58 25.89
N ALA A 77 -2.23 19.75 26.92
CA ALA A 77 -1.92 18.70 27.87
C ALA A 77 -3.12 18.23 28.68
N GLU A 78 -3.98 19.16 29.12
CA GLU A 78 -5.17 18.82 29.88
C GLU A 78 -6.23 18.12 29.03
N THR A 79 -6.48 18.60 27.81
CA THR A 79 -7.43 17.96 26.89
C THR A 79 -6.96 16.56 26.50
N ASN A 80 -5.68 16.38 26.20
CA ASN A 80 -5.11 15.08 25.82
C ASN A 80 -5.14 14.04 26.96
N ARG A 81 -5.32 14.45 28.22
CA ARG A 81 -5.54 13.52 29.35
C ARG A 81 -6.97 12.99 29.39
N LYS A 82 -7.94 13.81 28.98
CA LYS A 82 -9.38 13.51 29.08
C LYS A 82 -9.94 12.85 27.83
N ASN A 83 -9.38 13.15 26.67
CA ASN A 83 -9.95 12.77 25.40
C ASN A 83 -9.34 11.49 24.81
N GLY A 84 -10.19 10.60 24.31
CA GLY A 84 -9.80 9.37 23.60
C GLY A 84 -10.14 9.34 22.11
N SER A 85 -10.89 10.33 21.59
CA SER A 85 -11.37 10.35 20.20
C SER A 85 -10.43 11.15 19.27
N TYR A 86 -9.94 12.30 19.75
CA TYR A 86 -8.96 13.13 19.06
C TYR A 86 -7.88 13.60 20.04
N TRP A 87 -6.77 14.09 19.49
CA TRP A 87 -5.70 14.70 20.28
C TRP A 87 -5.24 16.02 19.67
N LEU A 88 -4.82 16.89 20.57
CA LEU A 88 -4.26 18.20 20.28
C LEU A 88 -2.74 18.12 20.24
N GLY A 89 -2.10 19.09 19.57
CA GLY A 89 -0.63 19.13 19.49
C GLY A 89 -0.08 20.53 19.24
N LEU A 90 1.21 20.68 19.48
CA LEU A 90 1.95 21.92 19.23
C LEU A 90 2.14 22.18 17.73
N ASN A 91 1.11 22.72 17.09
CA ASN A 91 1.14 23.14 15.69
C ASN A 91 1.66 24.59 15.53
N GLN A 92 1.58 25.14 14.32
CA GLN A 92 2.09 26.47 13.98
C GLN A 92 1.37 27.63 14.70
N PHE A 93 0.22 27.38 15.34
CA PHE A 93 -0.57 28.39 16.06
C PHE A 93 -0.27 28.42 17.56
N ALA A 94 0.67 27.62 18.07
CA ALA A 94 0.90 27.48 19.50
C ALA A 94 1.30 28.80 20.21
N ASP A 95 1.87 29.78 19.51
CA ASP A 95 2.20 31.11 20.07
C ASP A 95 1.13 32.19 19.83
N ILE A 96 -0.04 31.81 19.32
CA ILE A 96 -1.15 32.71 19.00
C ILE A 96 -2.21 32.60 20.09
N ALA A 97 -2.66 33.75 20.59
CA ALA A 97 -3.75 33.80 21.56
C ALA A 97 -5.08 33.43 20.88
N HIS A 98 -6.03 32.87 21.61
CA HIS A 98 -7.27 32.38 21.01
C HIS A 98 -8.05 33.46 20.25
N GLU A 99 -8.20 34.67 20.82
CA GLU A 99 -8.86 35.80 20.14
C GLU A 99 -8.09 36.28 18.91
N GLU A 100 -6.76 36.25 18.95
CA GLU A 100 -5.91 36.57 17.78
C GLU A 100 -6.09 35.52 16.68
N PHE A 101 -6.31 34.26 17.05
CA PHE A 101 -6.60 33.21 16.09
C PHE A 101 -7.97 33.43 15.43
N LYS A 102 -9.00 33.69 16.23
CA LYS A 102 -10.34 33.96 15.72
C LYS A 102 -10.39 35.16 14.77
N ALA A 103 -9.65 36.23 15.09
CA ALA A 103 -9.65 37.45 14.29
C ALA A 103 -8.92 37.32 12.94
N ASN A 104 -7.97 36.39 12.78
CA ASN A 104 -7.07 36.37 11.63
C ASN A 104 -7.22 35.15 10.70
N TYR A 105 -7.83 34.06 11.14
CA TYR A 105 -7.86 32.79 10.39
C TYR A 105 -9.28 32.29 10.07
N LEU A 106 -10.30 32.99 10.54
CA LEU A 106 -11.72 32.71 10.33
C LEU A 106 -12.31 33.81 9.44
N GLY A 107 -13.31 33.49 8.63
CA GLY A 107 -13.83 34.45 7.64
C GLY A 107 -15.11 34.04 6.93
N LEU A 108 -15.82 33.01 7.39
CA LEU A 108 -17.16 32.73 6.87
C LEU A 108 -18.16 33.73 7.48
N LYS A 109 -19.03 34.33 6.65
CA LYS A 109 -20.03 35.31 7.10
C LYS A 109 -21.45 34.76 6.98
N GLN A 110 -21.88 33.99 7.98
CA GLN A 110 -23.22 33.38 8.02
C GLN A 110 -24.37 34.39 7.81
N GLY A 111 -24.22 35.64 8.28
CA GLY A 111 -25.23 36.69 8.14
C GLY A 111 -25.59 37.05 6.68
N LEU A 112 -24.66 36.85 5.73
CA LEU A 112 -24.89 37.09 4.30
C LEU A 112 -25.86 36.06 3.68
N SER A 113 -26.00 34.87 4.29
CA SER A 113 -26.85 33.78 3.77
C SER A 113 -28.34 34.17 3.78
N ARG A 114 -28.76 35.00 4.75
CA ARG A 114 -30.14 35.52 4.84
C ARG A 114 -30.49 36.49 3.70
N MET A 115 -29.50 37.17 3.11
CA MET A 115 -29.71 38.03 1.92
C MET A 115 -29.79 37.19 0.64
N GLY A 116 -29.02 36.11 0.52
CA GLY A 116 -29.06 35.20 -0.64
C GLY A 116 -30.32 34.32 -0.71
N ALA A 117 -30.98 34.06 0.43
CA ALA A 117 -32.21 33.26 0.48
C ALA A 117 -33.43 33.92 -0.21
N GLN A 118 -33.42 35.25 -0.41
CA GLN A 118 -34.55 35.99 -0.99
C GLN A 118 -34.66 35.86 -2.52
N THR A 119 -33.65 35.33 -3.20
CA THR A 119 -33.59 35.25 -4.68
C THR A 119 -33.61 33.81 -5.23
N ARG A 120 -33.77 32.78 -4.39
CA ARG A 120 -33.68 31.37 -4.82
C ARG A 120 -35.01 30.82 -5.32
N THR A 121 -35.00 30.32 -6.55
CA THR A 121 -36.04 29.40 -7.03
C THR A 121 -35.80 28.02 -6.41
N PRO A 122 -36.84 27.31 -5.92
CA PRO A 122 -36.67 26.00 -5.31
C PRO A 122 -36.24 24.98 -6.36
N THR A 123 -34.95 24.66 -6.41
CA THR A 123 -34.41 23.57 -7.21
C THR A 123 -34.48 22.27 -6.40
N THR A 124 -34.82 21.16 -7.07
CA THR A 124 -34.79 19.83 -6.44
C THR A 124 -33.35 19.38 -6.25
N PHE A 125 -32.96 19.00 -5.02
CA PHE A 125 -31.64 18.41 -4.73
C PHE A 125 -31.33 17.24 -5.68
N ARG A 126 -30.37 17.43 -6.58
CA ARG A 126 -30.08 16.49 -7.69
C ARG A 126 -29.76 15.08 -7.22
N TYR A 127 -29.06 14.96 -6.09
CA TYR A 127 -28.62 13.68 -5.56
C TYR A 127 -29.65 13.01 -4.63
N ALA A 128 -30.87 13.56 -4.52
CA ALA A 128 -31.93 13.04 -3.64
C ALA A 128 -32.23 11.56 -3.89
N ALA A 129 -32.32 11.15 -5.16
CA ALA A 129 -32.66 9.78 -5.57
C ALA A 129 -31.48 8.80 -5.55
N THR A 130 -30.28 9.21 -5.12
CA THR A 130 -29.08 8.35 -5.09
C THR A 130 -29.34 7.09 -4.25
N PRO A 131 -29.39 5.89 -4.86
CA PRO A 131 -29.58 4.65 -4.13
C PRO A 131 -28.22 4.11 -3.66
N ASN A 132 -28.16 3.59 -2.43
CA ASN A 132 -27.00 2.91 -1.84
C ASN A 132 -25.68 3.72 -1.89
N LEU A 133 -25.35 4.38 -0.80
CA LEU A 133 -24.08 5.10 -0.66
C LEU A 133 -22.89 4.12 -0.49
N PRO A 134 -21.72 4.42 -1.10
CA PRO A 134 -20.47 3.74 -0.75
C PRO A 134 -20.22 3.79 0.76
N TRP A 135 -19.52 2.79 1.30
CA TRP A 135 -19.18 2.81 2.75
C TRP A 135 -18.16 3.88 3.12
N SER A 136 -17.26 4.19 2.19
CA SER A 136 -16.28 5.24 2.33
C SER A 136 -16.03 5.87 0.97
N VAL A 137 -15.79 7.17 0.98
CA VAL A 137 -15.39 7.95 -0.18
C VAL A 137 -14.18 8.77 0.21
N ASP A 138 -13.20 8.86 -0.68
CA ASP A 138 -12.08 9.79 -0.53
C ASP A 138 -11.61 10.22 -1.91
N TRP A 139 -11.91 11.47 -2.25
CA TRP A 139 -11.63 12.06 -3.55
C TRP A 139 -10.13 12.27 -3.80
N ARG A 140 -9.30 12.24 -2.75
CA ARG A 140 -7.84 12.32 -2.87
C ARG A 140 -7.31 11.12 -3.65
N TYR A 141 -7.81 9.92 -3.36
CA TYR A 141 -7.41 8.69 -4.07
C TYR A 141 -7.97 8.60 -5.49
N LYS A 142 -8.96 9.42 -5.82
CA LYS A 142 -9.50 9.57 -7.20
C LYS A 142 -8.82 10.70 -7.98
N GLY A 143 -7.78 11.31 -7.40
CA GLY A 143 -7.05 12.42 -8.03
C GLY A 143 -7.86 13.70 -8.20
N ALA A 144 -8.96 13.87 -7.45
CA ALA A 144 -9.88 15.01 -7.55
C ALA A 144 -9.70 16.03 -6.40
N VAL A 145 -8.50 16.06 -5.81
CA VAL A 145 -8.15 16.99 -4.72
C VAL A 145 -6.71 17.44 -4.92
N THR A 146 -6.49 18.75 -5.03
CA THR A 146 -5.16 19.37 -5.10
C THR A 146 -4.45 19.32 -3.73
N PRO A 147 -3.12 19.56 -3.66
CA PRO A 147 -2.41 19.72 -2.38
C PRO A 147 -3.07 20.73 -1.44
N VAL A 148 -2.82 20.60 -0.14
CA VAL A 148 -3.32 21.56 0.86
C VAL A 148 -2.59 22.89 0.69
N LYS A 149 -3.37 23.97 0.60
CA LYS A 149 -2.88 25.36 0.53
C LYS A 149 -2.95 26.05 1.90
N ASN A 150 -2.47 27.30 1.97
CA ASN A 150 -2.44 28.09 3.20
C ASN A 150 -2.97 29.51 2.95
N GLN A 151 -4.11 29.85 3.56
CA GLN A 151 -4.76 31.15 3.44
C GLN A 151 -4.01 32.28 4.15
N GLY A 152 -3.06 31.95 5.03
CA GLY A 152 -2.34 32.97 5.80
C GLY A 152 -3.26 33.66 6.83
N LYS A 153 -2.99 34.95 7.09
CA LYS A 153 -3.75 35.79 8.04
C LYS A 153 -4.84 36.60 7.32
N CYS A 154 -5.66 35.90 6.55
CA CYS A 154 -6.73 36.48 5.74
C CYS A 154 -7.98 35.61 5.89
N GLY A 155 -9.17 36.22 6.01
CA GLY A 155 -10.46 35.53 6.15
C GLY A 155 -10.99 34.88 4.85
N SER A 156 -10.11 34.46 3.96
CA SER A 156 -10.42 33.98 2.60
C SER A 156 -10.88 32.52 2.50
N CYS A 157 -11.20 31.87 3.63
CA CYS A 157 -11.59 30.46 3.67
C CYS A 157 -12.77 30.10 2.73
N TRP A 158 -13.69 31.03 2.52
CA TRP A 158 -14.81 30.90 1.58
C TRP A 158 -14.32 30.68 0.14
N ALA A 159 -13.30 31.41 -0.29
CA ALA A 159 -12.67 31.27 -1.60
C ALA A 159 -11.95 29.91 -1.72
N PHE A 160 -11.13 29.54 -0.72
CA PHE A 160 -10.43 28.25 -0.69
C PHE A 160 -11.38 27.06 -0.74
N SER A 161 -12.47 27.11 0.04
CA SER A 161 -13.47 26.05 0.07
C SER A 161 -14.17 25.88 -1.28
N SER A 162 -14.50 27.00 -1.93
CA SER A 162 -15.18 27.03 -3.24
C SER A 162 -14.27 26.54 -4.36
N VAL A 163 -13.05 27.06 -4.41
CA VAL A 163 -12.03 26.64 -5.39
C VAL A 163 -11.80 25.14 -5.32
N ALA A 164 -11.55 24.58 -4.14
CA ALA A 164 -11.30 23.14 -4.01
C ALA A 164 -12.49 22.27 -4.48
N ALA A 165 -13.73 22.75 -4.34
CA ALA A 165 -14.89 22.06 -4.90
C ALA A 165 -14.95 22.16 -6.45
N VAL A 166 -14.59 23.32 -7.02
CA VAL A 166 -14.51 23.53 -8.48
C VAL A 166 -13.40 22.70 -9.11
N GLU A 167 -12.22 22.65 -8.49
CA GLU A 167 -11.11 21.79 -8.90
C GLU A 167 -11.53 20.32 -8.96
N GLY A 168 -12.24 19.88 -7.90
CA GLY A 168 -12.74 18.51 -7.78
C GLY A 168 -13.74 18.14 -8.88
N ILE A 169 -14.77 18.97 -9.08
CA ILE A 169 -15.77 18.69 -10.14
C ILE A 169 -15.14 18.80 -11.54
N ASN A 170 -14.16 19.67 -11.74
CA ASN A 170 -13.45 19.77 -13.01
C ASN A 170 -12.69 18.49 -13.33
N GLN A 171 -11.95 17.93 -12.36
CA GLN A 171 -11.31 16.63 -12.52
C GLN A 171 -12.32 15.52 -12.81
N ILE A 172 -13.44 15.49 -12.09
CA ILE A 172 -14.45 14.44 -12.23
C ILE A 172 -15.08 14.45 -13.63
N VAL A 173 -15.34 15.64 -14.19
CA VAL A 173 -16.03 15.79 -15.48
C VAL A 173 -15.07 15.71 -16.67
N THR A 174 -13.88 16.29 -16.54
CA THR A 174 -12.92 16.44 -17.65
C THR A 174 -11.74 15.47 -17.61
N GLY A 175 -11.47 14.87 -16.45
CA GLY A 175 -10.26 14.08 -16.20
C GLY A 175 -8.98 14.91 -16.02
N LYS A 176 -9.06 16.24 -15.95
CA LYS A 176 -7.94 17.14 -15.69
C LYS A 176 -8.05 17.87 -14.34
N LEU A 177 -7.09 17.64 -13.46
CA LEU A 177 -6.99 18.33 -12.18
C LEU A 177 -6.13 19.57 -12.41
N VAL A 178 -6.72 20.73 -12.21
CA VAL A 178 -6.08 22.04 -12.38
C VAL A 178 -6.12 22.73 -11.02
N SER A 179 -5.00 23.29 -10.57
CA SER A 179 -4.98 24.15 -9.38
C SER A 179 -5.51 25.52 -9.76
N LEU A 180 -6.57 25.99 -9.12
CA LEU A 180 -7.25 27.24 -9.49
C LEU A 180 -6.95 28.34 -8.47
N SER A 181 -7.13 29.59 -8.87
CA SER A 181 -6.72 30.78 -8.12
C SER A 181 -7.78 31.22 -7.11
N GLU A 182 -7.50 31.12 -5.80
CA GLU A 182 -8.33 31.78 -4.78
C GLU A 182 -8.20 33.31 -4.79
N GLN A 183 -7.06 33.83 -5.27
CA GLN A 183 -6.79 35.27 -5.29
C GLN A 183 -7.74 36.03 -6.22
N GLU A 184 -8.07 35.44 -7.38
CA GLU A 184 -9.05 36.01 -8.31
C GLU A 184 -10.42 36.19 -7.65
N LEU A 185 -10.89 35.22 -6.85
CA LEU A 185 -12.13 35.38 -6.11
C LEU A 185 -12.03 36.51 -5.09
N MET A 186 -10.93 36.57 -4.34
CA MET A 186 -10.72 37.65 -3.37
C MET A 186 -10.70 39.05 -4.00
N ASP A 187 -10.01 39.19 -5.13
CA ASP A 187 -9.79 40.50 -5.76
C ASP A 187 -10.99 40.95 -6.60
N CYS A 188 -11.75 40.00 -7.15
CA CYS A 188 -12.78 40.30 -8.15
C CYS A 188 -14.22 40.06 -7.69
N ASP A 189 -14.48 39.17 -6.72
CA ASP A 189 -15.82 38.96 -6.17
C ASP A 189 -16.10 39.95 -5.04
N THR A 190 -16.29 41.22 -5.40
CA THR A 190 -16.44 42.33 -4.45
C THR A 190 -17.88 42.80 -4.26
N THR A 191 -18.85 42.17 -4.95
CA THR A 191 -20.25 42.62 -4.91
C THR A 191 -20.96 42.15 -3.64
N LEU A 192 -20.75 40.89 -3.26
CA LEU A 192 -21.38 40.28 -2.09
C LEU A 192 -20.37 39.66 -1.13
N ASP A 193 -19.19 39.28 -1.62
CA ASP A 193 -18.05 38.88 -0.80
C ASP A 193 -17.07 40.05 -0.59
N HIS A 194 -16.26 39.95 0.46
CA HIS A 194 -15.42 41.04 0.94
C HIS A 194 -13.99 40.56 1.22
N GLY A 195 -13.36 39.88 0.25
CA GLY A 195 -11.93 39.54 0.30
C GLY A 195 -11.51 38.86 1.61
N CYS A 196 -10.58 39.49 2.34
CA CYS A 196 -10.08 39.03 3.64
C CYS A 196 -11.04 39.31 4.80
N GLU A 197 -12.01 40.20 4.65
CA GLU A 197 -13.06 40.42 5.65
C GLU A 197 -14.08 39.28 5.69
N GLY A 198 -14.13 38.45 4.64
CA GLY A 198 -14.90 37.21 4.60
C GLY A 198 -15.93 37.15 3.47
N GLY A 199 -16.61 36.02 3.38
CA GLY A 199 -17.54 35.76 2.27
C GLY A 199 -18.32 34.45 2.41
N LEU A 200 -18.99 34.04 1.33
CA LEU A 200 -19.81 32.83 1.19
C LEU A 200 -19.49 32.06 -0.09
N MET A 201 -19.52 30.73 0.02
CA MET A 201 -19.18 29.85 -1.11
C MET A 201 -20.14 29.95 -2.29
N ASP A 202 -21.42 30.22 -2.04
CA ASP A 202 -22.44 30.38 -3.08
C ASP A 202 -22.20 31.60 -3.98
N PHE A 203 -21.73 32.70 -3.38
CA PHE A 203 -21.42 33.92 -4.12
C PHE A 203 -20.17 33.74 -4.98
N ALA A 204 -19.14 33.09 -4.43
CA ALA A 204 -18.00 32.62 -5.22
C ALA A 204 -18.43 31.77 -6.43
N PHE A 205 -19.34 30.80 -6.25
CA PHE A 205 -19.84 30.01 -7.40
C PHE A 205 -20.61 30.86 -8.40
N ALA A 206 -21.47 31.79 -7.94
CA ALA A 206 -22.19 32.72 -8.79
C ALA A 206 -21.23 33.63 -9.58
N TYR A 207 -20.16 34.11 -8.96
CA TYR A 207 -19.11 34.88 -9.60
C TYR A 207 -18.38 34.07 -10.69
N ILE A 208 -17.99 32.82 -10.41
CA ILE A 208 -17.31 31.95 -11.40
C ILE A 208 -18.22 31.73 -12.62
N MET A 209 -19.53 31.61 -12.42
CA MET A 209 -20.50 31.53 -13.52
C MET A 209 -20.59 32.83 -14.31
N GLY A 210 -20.80 33.97 -13.63
CA GLY A 210 -21.00 35.27 -14.27
C GLY A 210 -19.76 35.79 -14.99
N SER A 211 -18.57 35.49 -14.45
CA SER A 211 -17.28 35.91 -15.01
C SER A 211 -16.76 34.96 -16.10
N GLN A 212 -17.52 33.93 -16.47
CA GLN A 212 -17.15 32.91 -17.47
C GLN A 212 -15.92 32.08 -17.10
N GLY A 213 -15.75 31.76 -15.82
CA GLY A 213 -14.74 30.83 -15.31
C GLY A 213 -13.67 31.48 -14.43
N ILE A 214 -12.77 30.66 -13.91
CA ILE A 214 -11.71 31.06 -12.97
C ILE A 214 -10.35 30.60 -13.47
N HIS A 215 -9.32 31.42 -13.29
CA HIS A 215 -7.95 31.16 -13.74
C HIS A 215 -7.27 30.08 -12.92
N ALA A 216 -6.23 29.51 -13.51
CA ALA A 216 -5.29 28.66 -12.79
C ALA A 216 -4.44 29.46 -11.78
N GLU A 217 -4.01 28.79 -10.72
CA GLU A 217 -3.18 29.36 -9.64
C GLU A 217 -1.86 29.95 -10.16
N ASP A 218 -1.26 29.36 -11.17
CA ASP A 218 0.00 29.84 -11.76
C ASP A 218 -0.16 31.11 -12.61
N GLU A 219 -1.37 31.34 -13.14
CA GLU A 219 -1.73 32.56 -13.87
C GLU A 219 -2.14 33.70 -12.92
N TYR A 220 -2.76 33.39 -11.77
CA TYR A 220 -3.14 34.36 -10.75
C TYR A 220 -2.78 33.86 -9.33
N PRO A 221 -1.50 33.99 -8.91
CA PRO A 221 -1.03 33.42 -7.66
C PRO A 221 -1.59 34.05 -6.39
N TYR A 222 -1.72 33.25 -5.34
CA TYR A 222 -2.14 33.71 -4.02
C TYR A 222 -1.11 34.62 -3.32
N LEU A 223 -1.55 35.83 -2.92
CA LEU A 223 -0.73 36.86 -2.28
C LEU A 223 -0.92 36.96 -0.76
N MET A 224 -1.96 36.32 -0.21
CA MET A 224 -2.35 36.39 1.21
C MET A 224 -2.82 37.78 1.68
N GLU A 225 -3.14 38.67 0.76
CA GLU A 225 -3.70 40.01 0.97
C GLU A 225 -4.59 40.38 -0.22
N GLU A 226 -5.45 41.38 -0.07
CA GLU A 226 -6.32 41.86 -1.15
C GLU A 226 -5.51 42.64 -2.19
N GLY A 227 -5.75 42.33 -3.46
CA GLY A 227 -5.20 43.01 -4.61
C GLY A 227 -6.28 43.73 -5.43
N TYR A 228 -5.89 44.16 -6.63
CA TYR A 228 -6.81 44.73 -7.60
C TYR A 228 -7.22 43.65 -8.61
N CYS A 229 -8.51 43.56 -8.93
CA CYS A 229 -9.00 42.61 -9.93
C CYS A 229 -8.31 42.84 -11.29
N LYS A 230 -7.58 41.83 -11.77
CA LYS A 230 -6.91 41.87 -13.08
C LYS A 230 -7.90 41.56 -14.20
N GLU A 231 -7.76 42.26 -15.33
CA GLU A 231 -8.54 41.97 -16.54
C GLU A 231 -8.24 40.57 -17.08
N LYS A 232 -9.28 39.86 -17.53
CA LYS A 232 -9.14 38.51 -18.09
C LYS A 232 -8.43 38.56 -19.44
N GLN A 233 -7.34 37.81 -19.56
CA GLN A 233 -6.60 37.71 -20.82
C GLN A 233 -7.37 36.81 -21.82
N PRO A 234 -7.46 37.15 -23.11
CA PRO A 234 -8.23 36.38 -24.10
C PRO A 234 -7.79 34.91 -24.30
N GLN A 235 -6.60 34.54 -23.82
CA GLN A 235 -6.00 33.20 -23.95
C GLN A 235 -5.80 32.48 -22.61
N ALA A 236 -6.39 32.97 -21.52
CA ALA A 236 -6.22 32.40 -20.19
C ALA A 236 -6.84 31.00 -20.05
N ASN A 237 -6.15 30.12 -19.30
CA ASN A 237 -6.66 28.78 -19.01
C ASN A 237 -7.69 28.84 -17.88
N VAL A 238 -8.95 29.10 -18.24
CA VAL A 238 -10.05 29.20 -17.26
C VAL A 238 -10.84 27.90 -17.10
N VAL A 239 -11.30 27.63 -15.87
CA VAL A 239 -12.24 26.56 -15.57
C VAL A 239 -13.63 27.14 -15.33
N THR A 240 -14.61 26.65 -16.07
CA THR A 240 -16.02 27.09 -15.97
C THR A 240 -16.88 26.12 -15.17
N ILE A 241 -17.94 26.62 -14.56
CA ILE A 241 -19.04 25.82 -13.99
C ILE A 241 -20.37 26.26 -14.63
N THR A 242 -21.36 25.38 -14.61
CA THR A 242 -22.67 25.58 -15.24
C THR A 242 -23.77 25.92 -14.24
N GLY A 243 -23.49 25.81 -12.94
CA GLY A 243 -24.46 26.00 -11.86
C GLY A 243 -23.81 25.74 -10.50
N TYR A 244 -24.57 25.90 -9.43
CA TYR A 244 -24.29 25.37 -8.10
C TYR A 244 -25.61 25.02 -7.42
N GLU A 245 -25.54 24.13 -6.42
CA GLU A 245 -26.71 23.68 -5.66
C GLU A 245 -26.34 23.57 -4.18
N ASP A 246 -27.32 23.81 -3.30
CA ASP A 246 -27.14 23.57 -1.87
C ASP A 246 -27.54 22.15 -1.53
N VAL A 247 -26.83 21.61 -0.55
CA VAL A 247 -27.25 20.40 0.14
C VAL A 247 -28.37 20.77 1.12
N PRO A 248 -29.47 20.00 1.18
CA PRO A 248 -30.49 20.16 2.21
C PRO A 248 -29.88 20.26 3.61
N GLU A 249 -30.20 21.36 4.30
CA GLU A 249 -29.67 21.66 5.63
C GLU A 249 -30.06 20.59 6.65
N ASN A 250 -29.21 20.44 7.67
CA ASN A 250 -29.43 19.58 8.83
C ASN A 250 -29.69 18.11 8.47
N SER A 251 -29.07 17.65 7.39
CA SER A 251 -29.28 16.32 6.82
C SER A 251 -27.95 15.63 6.50
N GLU A 252 -27.45 14.84 7.44
CA GLU A 252 -26.25 14.00 7.26
C GLU A 252 -26.31 13.20 5.96
N ILE A 253 -27.45 12.53 5.70
CA ILE A 253 -27.60 11.68 4.52
C ILE A 253 -27.54 12.48 3.21
N SER A 254 -27.99 13.73 3.20
CA SER A 254 -27.96 14.58 2.01
C SER A 254 -26.53 15.02 1.70
N LEU A 255 -25.75 15.37 2.73
CA LEU A 255 -24.32 15.67 2.56
C LEU A 255 -23.56 14.44 2.06
N LEU A 256 -23.81 13.26 2.63
CA LEU A 256 -23.17 12.02 2.17
C LEU A 256 -23.55 11.66 0.72
N LYS A 257 -24.79 11.93 0.29
CA LYS A 257 -25.23 11.77 -1.10
C LYS A 257 -24.49 12.69 -2.07
N ALA A 258 -24.30 13.96 -1.70
CA ALA A 258 -23.49 14.88 -2.49
C ALA A 258 -22.02 14.44 -2.53
N LEU A 259 -21.45 14.07 -1.37
CA LEU A 259 -20.06 13.62 -1.24
C LEU A 259 -19.76 12.33 -2.02
N ALA A 260 -20.75 11.47 -2.22
CA ALA A 260 -20.58 10.29 -3.06
C ALA A 260 -20.30 10.62 -4.54
N HIS A 261 -20.62 11.84 -4.98
CA HIS A 261 -20.49 12.28 -6.37
C HIS A 261 -19.37 13.30 -6.60
N GLN A 262 -19.06 14.14 -5.61
CA GLN A 262 -18.01 15.18 -5.74
C GLN A 262 -17.59 15.74 -4.37
N PRO A 263 -16.46 16.46 -4.27
CA PRO A 263 -16.17 17.31 -3.11
C PRO A 263 -17.23 18.41 -2.93
N VAL A 264 -17.51 18.76 -1.68
CA VAL A 264 -18.58 19.70 -1.29
C VAL A 264 -17.99 20.78 -0.38
N SER A 265 -18.33 22.04 -0.63
CA SER A 265 -17.95 23.15 0.24
C SER A 265 -18.87 23.20 1.45
N VAL A 266 -18.32 23.33 2.65
CA VAL A 266 -19.05 23.22 3.92
C VAL A 266 -18.60 24.31 4.89
N GLY A 267 -19.56 25.02 5.47
CA GLY A 267 -19.35 25.92 6.60
C GLY A 267 -19.27 25.15 7.92
N ILE A 268 -18.42 25.60 8.83
CA ILE A 268 -18.19 24.98 10.13
C ILE A 268 -17.89 26.05 11.19
N ALA A 269 -18.22 25.74 12.44
CA ALA A 269 -17.67 26.42 13.62
C ALA A 269 -16.26 25.90 13.95
N ALA A 270 -15.23 26.57 13.44
CA ALA A 270 -13.82 26.21 13.67
C ALA A 270 -13.13 27.09 14.73
N GLY A 271 -13.84 28.06 15.30
CA GLY A 271 -13.30 29.00 16.28
C GLY A 271 -13.04 28.44 17.67
N SER A 272 -13.19 27.14 17.94
CA SER A 272 -12.89 26.56 19.26
C SER A 272 -11.40 26.34 19.48
N ARG A 273 -10.95 26.42 20.74
CA ARG A 273 -9.53 26.25 21.10
C ARG A 273 -9.04 24.83 20.80
N ASP A 274 -9.91 23.84 20.89
CA ASP A 274 -9.58 22.46 20.53
C ASP A 274 -9.39 22.32 19.01
N PHE A 275 -10.23 22.96 18.20
CA PHE A 275 -10.07 22.95 16.74
C PHE A 275 -8.78 23.66 16.30
N GLN A 276 -8.45 24.80 16.94
CA GLN A 276 -7.19 25.52 16.72
C GLN A 276 -5.96 24.60 16.86
N PHE A 277 -5.96 23.70 17.86
CA PHE A 277 -4.82 22.83 18.16
C PHE A 277 -4.99 21.38 17.71
N TYR A 278 -6.02 21.06 16.93
CA TYR A 278 -6.27 19.72 16.43
C TYR A 278 -5.02 19.17 15.71
N LYS A 279 -4.64 17.94 16.05
CA LYS A 279 -3.48 17.26 15.48
C LYS A 279 -3.82 15.92 14.83
N GLY A 280 -4.82 15.21 15.34
CA GLY A 280 -5.28 13.97 14.73
C GLY A 280 -6.40 13.29 15.50
N GLY A 281 -6.94 12.23 14.92
CA GLY A 281 -8.08 11.46 15.43
C GLY A 281 -9.42 11.97 14.88
N VAL A 282 -10.53 11.44 15.40
CA VAL A 282 -11.88 11.83 14.97
C VAL A 282 -12.40 12.90 15.92
N PHE A 283 -12.49 14.12 15.41
CA PHE A 283 -12.88 15.31 16.16
C PHE A 283 -14.36 15.26 16.54
N ASP A 284 -14.62 15.31 17.85
CA ASP A 284 -15.94 15.40 18.46
C ASP A 284 -15.98 16.40 19.62
N GLY A 285 -15.09 17.38 19.55
CA GLY A 285 -14.93 18.43 20.56
C GLY A 285 -16.07 19.44 20.57
N ALA A 286 -16.10 20.26 21.62
CA ALA A 286 -17.03 21.36 21.71
C ALA A 286 -16.72 22.43 20.65
N CYS A 287 -17.78 22.94 20.02
CA CYS A 287 -17.78 23.99 19.01
C CYS A 287 -18.87 25.00 19.35
N SER A 288 -18.75 26.23 18.83
CA SER A 288 -19.85 27.21 18.86
C SER A 288 -20.96 26.79 17.89
N ASP A 289 -22.14 27.40 18.06
CA ASP A 289 -23.26 27.24 17.12
C ASP A 289 -23.13 28.19 15.90
N GLU A 290 -22.27 29.20 15.99
CA GLU A 290 -21.99 30.14 14.90
C GLU A 290 -20.92 29.59 13.96
N LEU A 291 -21.24 29.51 12.67
CA LEU A 291 -20.30 29.10 11.62
C LEU A 291 -19.38 30.26 11.27
N ASP A 292 -18.07 30.07 11.40
CA ASP A 292 -17.05 31.12 11.25
C ASP A 292 -15.95 30.75 10.24
N HIS A 293 -15.95 29.53 9.70
CA HIS A 293 -14.95 29.04 8.76
C HIS A 293 -15.53 28.13 7.69
N ALA A 294 -14.85 28.01 6.54
CA ALA A 294 -15.26 27.15 5.43
C ALA A 294 -14.17 26.14 5.06
N LEU A 295 -14.54 24.86 4.94
CA LEU A 295 -13.68 23.76 4.50
C LEU A 295 -14.34 23.01 3.35
N THR A 296 -13.57 22.19 2.65
CA THR A 296 -14.12 21.28 1.64
C THR A 296 -14.20 19.87 2.19
N ALA A 297 -15.41 19.32 2.26
CA ALA A 297 -15.60 17.90 2.51
C ALA A 297 -15.14 17.12 1.27
N VAL A 298 -14.15 16.23 1.46
CA VAL A 298 -13.50 15.47 0.37
C VAL A 298 -13.71 13.96 0.51
N GLY A 299 -14.41 13.52 1.55
CA GLY A 299 -14.65 12.11 1.79
C GLY A 299 -15.36 11.83 3.11
N TYR A 300 -15.69 10.57 3.32
CA TYR A 300 -16.21 10.05 4.58
C TYR A 300 -15.79 8.58 4.73
N GLY A 301 -15.78 8.09 5.96
CA GLY A 301 -15.39 6.72 6.25
C GLY A 301 -15.62 6.34 7.70
N SER A 302 -14.96 5.27 8.14
CA SER A 302 -15.05 4.77 9.51
C SER A 302 -13.68 4.27 9.97
N SER A 303 -13.29 4.63 11.20
CA SER A 303 -12.06 4.16 11.85
C SER A 303 -12.37 3.85 13.31
N TYR A 304 -11.99 2.66 13.79
CA TYR A 304 -12.26 2.18 15.16
C TYR A 304 -13.74 2.20 15.57
N GLY A 305 -14.64 1.96 14.62
CA GLY A 305 -16.09 2.05 14.87
C GLY A 305 -16.61 3.49 14.99
N GLN A 306 -15.75 4.50 14.79
CA GLN A 306 -16.15 5.89 14.67
C GLN A 306 -16.28 6.28 13.22
N ASN A 307 -17.48 6.66 12.81
CA ASN A 307 -17.71 7.19 11.49
C ASN A 307 -17.26 8.66 11.44
N TYR A 308 -16.73 9.11 10.33
CA TYR A 308 -16.26 10.49 10.16
C TYR A 308 -16.42 11.01 8.73
N ILE A 309 -16.42 12.33 8.60
CA ILE A 309 -16.26 13.08 7.34
C ILE A 309 -14.84 13.68 7.31
N THR A 310 -14.13 13.49 6.20
CA THR A 310 -12.79 14.06 5.98
C THR A 310 -12.92 15.42 5.31
N MET A 311 -12.39 16.44 5.98
CA MET A 311 -12.40 17.83 5.52
C MET A 311 -10.99 18.30 5.17
N LYS A 312 -10.84 18.93 4.00
CA LYS A 312 -9.64 19.65 3.58
C LYS A 312 -9.69 21.07 4.16
N ASN A 313 -8.69 21.45 4.94
CA ASN A 313 -8.55 22.80 5.49
C ASN A 313 -7.54 23.64 4.68
N SER A 314 -7.53 24.94 4.92
CA SER A 314 -6.72 25.96 4.25
C SER A 314 -5.66 26.58 5.17
N TRP A 315 -5.21 25.86 6.20
CA TRP A 315 -4.20 26.34 7.17
C TRP A 315 -2.81 25.71 6.96
N GLY A 316 -2.56 25.15 5.78
CA GLY A 316 -1.31 24.48 5.46
C GLY A 316 -1.14 23.09 6.12
N ILE A 317 -0.12 22.36 5.67
CA ILE A 317 0.11 20.96 6.03
C ILE A 317 0.54 20.74 7.50
N ASN A 318 0.92 21.78 8.22
CA ASN A 318 1.42 21.67 9.60
C ASN A 318 0.29 21.61 10.63
N TRP A 319 -0.94 21.95 10.24
CA TRP A 319 -2.14 21.84 11.05
C TRP A 319 -2.84 20.48 10.80
N GLY A 320 -3.44 19.90 11.84
CA GLY A 320 -4.18 18.64 11.73
C GLY A 320 -3.39 17.48 11.13
N GLU A 321 -4.12 16.63 10.40
CA GLU A 321 -3.62 15.45 9.71
C GLU A 321 -3.12 15.83 8.30
N GLN A 322 -1.94 16.46 8.23
CA GLN A 322 -1.39 17.03 6.99
C GLN A 322 -2.32 18.05 6.32
N GLY A 323 -2.99 18.89 7.11
CA GLY A 323 -3.95 19.89 6.65
C GLY A 323 -5.40 19.40 6.56
N TYR A 324 -5.67 18.16 6.95
CA TYR A 324 -7.02 17.59 7.00
C TYR A 324 -7.51 17.44 8.44
N VAL A 325 -8.83 17.35 8.61
CA VAL A 325 -9.50 16.96 9.85
C VAL A 325 -10.57 15.92 9.56
N ARG A 326 -10.69 14.93 10.45
CA ARG A 326 -11.80 13.97 10.44
C ARG A 326 -12.80 14.39 11.51
N ILE A 327 -14.04 14.68 11.12
CA ILE A 327 -15.10 15.13 12.01
C ILE A 327 -16.11 14.01 12.21
N LYS A 328 -16.50 13.75 13.45
CA LYS A 328 -17.40 12.64 13.80
C LYS A 328 -18.78 12.82 13.14
N MET A 329 -19.28 11.74 12.54
CA MET A 329 -20.65 11.64 12.01
C MET A 329 -21.47 10.64 12.81
N GLY A 330 -22.78 10.56 12.55
CA GLY A 330 -23.69 9.63 13.21
C GLY A 330 -23.95 9.96 14.68
N THR A 331 -23.83 11.23 15.07
CA THR A 331 -24.06 11.69 16.45
C THR A 331 -25.54 11.92 16.76
N GLY A 332 -26.41 11.91 15.75
CA GLY A 332 -27.84 12.23 15.88
C GLY A 332 -28.14 13.73 15.99
N LYS A 333 -27.13 14.60 16.00
CA LYS A 333 -27.31 16.05 15.96
C LYS A 333 -27.75 16.49 14.55
N PRO A 334 -28.90 17.18 14.39
CA PRO A 334 -29.37 17.64 13.08
C PRO A 334 -28.32 18.48 12.34
N GLU A 335 -27.68 19.41 13.04
CA GLU A 335 -26.63 20.31 12.54
C GLU A 335 -25.26 19.62 12.35
N GLY A 336 -25.08 18.41 12.88
CA GLY A 336 -23.80 17.71 12.90
C GLY A 336 -22.79 18.30 13.90
N VAL A 337 -21.63 17.66 14.04
CA VAL A 337 -20.57 18.17 14.91
C VAL A 337 -20.02 19.48 14.33
N CYS A 338 -20.04 20.57 15.11
CA CYS A 338 -19.61 21.91 14.69
C CYS A 338 -20.42 22.51 13.53
N GLY A 339 -21.67 22.06 13.33
CA GLY A 339 -22.57 22.65 12.32
C GLY A 339 -22.29 22.22 10.87
N ILE A 340 -21.54 21.12 10.66
CA ILE A 340 -21.14 20.65 9.33
C ILE A 340 -22.29 20.29 8.37
N TYR A 341 -23.53 20.15 8.87
CA TYR A 341 -24.72 19.89 8.05
C TYR A 341 -25.56 21.16 7.81
N THR A 342 -25.18 22.29 8.40
CA THR A 342 -25.98 23.52 8.39
C THR A 342 -25.82 24.32 7.11
N MET A 343 -24.60 24.37 6.54
CA MET A 343 -24.31 25.16 5.35
C MET A 343 -23.37 24.40 4.43
N ALA A 344 -23.90 23.79 3.37
CA ALA A 344 -23.11 23.06 2.40
C ALA A 344 -23.63 23.28 0.98
N SER A 345 -22.73 23.53 0.05
CA SER A 345 -23.05 23.74 -1.37
C SER A 345 -21.95 23.20 -2.27
N TYR A 346 -22.30 22.93 -3.52
CA TYR A 346 -21.37 22.36 -4.50
C TYR A 346 -21.58 22.92 -5.90
N PRO A 347 -20.50 23.09 -6.68
CA PRO A 347 -20.60 23.52 -8.07
C PRO A 347 -21.09 22.40 -8.97
N VAL A 348 -21.81 22.74 -10.03
CA VAL A 348 -22.30 21.84 -11.06
C VAL A 348 -21.54 22.13 -12.35
N LYS A 349 -20.96 21.09 -12.97
CA LYS A 349 -20.36 21.17 -14.30
C LYS A 349 -20.90 20.07 -15.21
N ASN A 350 -21.47 20.43 -16.35
CA ASN A 350 -21.93 19.49 -17.37
C ASN A 350 -20.83 19.21 -18.41
N LYS A 351 -20.84 18.03 -19.04
CA LYS A 351 -19.97 17.75 -20.18
C LYS A 351 -20.38 18.64 -21.36
N ALA A 352 -19.43 19.27 -22.03
CA ALA A 352 -19.71 20.02 -23.26
C ALA A 352 -20.23 19.06 -24.34
N ASN A 353 -21.39 19.36 -24.92
CA ASN A 353 -21.81 18.74 -26.17
C ASN A 353 -20.93 19.30 -27.28
N SER A 354 -19.91 18.56 -27.72
CA SER A 354 -19.07 18.99 -28.84
C SER A 354 -19.89 19.07 -30.13
N PRO A 355 -19.93 20.22 -30.83
CA PRO A 355 -20.52 20.34 -32.15
C PRO A 355 -19.48 20.00 -33.21
N GLU A 356 -19.15 18.72 -33.38
CA GLU A 356 -18.56 18.21 -34.62
C GLU A 356 -19.25 16.88 -34.96
N GLY A 357 -20.03 16.91 -36.03
CA GLY A 357 -20.81 15.78 -36.48
C GLY A 357 -20.02 14.83 -37.39
N ILE A 358 -20.70 13.70 -37.59
CA ILE A 358 -20.68 12.85 -38.79
C ILE A 358 -19.58 11.78 -38.81
N ARG A 359 -19.86 10.64 -38.17
CA ARG A 359 -20.10 9.36 -38.87
C ARG A 359 -20.54 8.27 -37.90
N SER A 360 -21.85 8.09 -37.79
CA SER A 360 -22.55 6.80 -38.00
C SER A 360 -23.99 6.99 -37.57
N ARG A 361 -24.89 7.18 -38.54
CA ARG A 361 -26.34 7.06 -38.32
C ARG A 361 -26.71 5.58 -38.08
N PRO A 362 -27.83 5.34 -37.39
CA PRO A 362 -28.17 4.07 -36.77
C PRO A 362 -28.84 3.12 -37.77
N LEU A 363 -28.72 1.81 -37.53
CA LEU A 363 -29.63 0.85 -38.13
C LEU A 363 -30.08 -0.18 -37.09
N HIS A 364 -31.38 -0.07 -36.80
CA HIS A 364 -32.34 -1.15 -36.59
C HIS A 364 -32.13 -2.12 -35.43
N GLU A 365 -32.90 -1.84 -34.38
CA GLU A 365 -33.92 -2.76 -33.85
C GLU A 365 -34.18 -3.97 -34.76
N PHE A 366 -33.76 -5.15 -34.29
CA PHE A 366 -34.26 -6.44 -34.76
C PHE A 366 -34.81 -7.19 -33.56
N THR A 367 -36.13 -7.12 -33.42
CA THR A 367 -36.94 -8.17 -32.82
C THR A 367 -36.95 -9.36 -33.77
N GLU A 368 -36.59 -10.55 -33.28
CA GLU A 368 -37.15 -11.78 -33.83
C GLU A 368 -37.18 -12.89 -32.77
N SER A 369 -38.31 -13.59 -32.79
CA SER A 369 -38.76 -14.60 -31.85
C SER A 369 -38.63 -16.02 -32.42
N GLN A 370 -38.65 -17.00 -31.52
CA GLN A 370 -38.79 -18.47 -31.70
C GLN A 370 -37.47 -19.22 -31.92
N SER A 371 -37.18 -20.35 -31.25
CA SER A 371 -38.04 -21.48 -30.90
C SER A 371 -37.51 -22.31 -29.72
N ARG A 372 -38.39 -23.16 -29.17
CA ARG A 372 -38.25 -24.03 -27.98
C ARG A 372 -37.35 -25.25 -28.26
N LEU A 373 -36.65 -25.77 -27.24
CA LEU A 373 -36.86 -27.13 -26.66
C LEU A 373 -35.85 -27.47 -25.52
N HIS A 374 -36.41 -28.03 -24.43
CA HIS A 374 -35.84 -28.94 -23.40
C HIS A 374 -34.74 -28.54 -22.39
N ARG A 375 -35.15 -28.60 -21.10
CA ARG A 375 -34.38 -29.00 -19.88
C ARG A 375 -33.86 -30.46 -19.99
N PRO A 376 -32.97 -31.02 -19.10
CA PRO A 376 -32.64 -30.59 -17.72
C PRO A 376 -31.15 -30.66 -17.26
N VAL A 377 -30.89 -29.97 -16.14
CA VAL A 377 -30.06 -30.32 -14.95
C VAL A 377 -28.88 -31.29 -15.10
N GLY A 378 -27.68 -30.88 -14.64
CA GLY A 378 -26.63 -31.85 -14.27
C GLY A 378 -25.26 -31.30 -13.88
N LEU A 379 -24.99 -31.33 -12.56
CA LEU A 379 -23.71 -31.46 -11.84
C LEU A 379 -22.62 -30.37 -11.94
N GLY A 380 -22.24 -29.91 -10.75
CA GLY A 380 -21.32 -28.81 -10.49
C GLY A 380 -19.85 -29.08 -10.79
N ARG A 381 -19.13 -27.98 -10.97
CA ARG A 381 -17.67 -27.89 -11.05
C ARG A 381 -17.23 -26.55 -10.45
N ALA A 382 -16.53 -26.60 -9.32
CA ALA A 382 -15.79 -25.46 -8.74
C ALA A 382 -14.32 -25.53 -9.18
N GLU A 383 -13.53 -24.43 -9.20
CA GLU A 383 -12.04 -24.37 -9.36
C GLU A 383 -11.51 -22.98 -8.99
N LEU A 384 -10.18 -22.88 -8.86
CA LEU A 384 -9.42 -21.99 -7.98
C LEU A 384 -8.13 -21.52 -8.70
N LEU A 385 -7.75 -20.21 -8.69
CA LEU A 385 -6.35 -19.63 -8.75
C LEU A 385 -6.27 -18.09 -9.11
N THR A 386 -5.04 -17.51 -9.20
CA THR A 386 -4.47 -16.28 -8.55
C THR A 386 -3.60 -15.27 -9.37
N LEU A 387 -3.77 -13.93 -9.26
CA LEU A 387 -3.12 -12.87 -10.13
C LEU A 387 -1.74 -12.26 -9.75
N ARG A 388 -0.91 -11.86 -10.75
CA ARG A 388 0.25 -10.92 -10.66
C ARG A 388 -0.10 -9.44 -11.00
N PRO A 389 0.78 -8.48 -10.64
CA PRO A 389 0.80 -7.09 -11.12
C PRO A 389 1.55 -6.97 -12.46
N GLY A 390 1.02 -6.21 -13.42
CA GLY A 390 1.50 -6.15 -14.81
C GLY A 390 2.91 -5.56 -15.04
N SER A 391 3.52 -5.97 -16.17
CA SER A 391 4.68 -5.35 -16.82
C SER A 391 4.47 -5.25 -18.36
N GLN A 392 5.03 -4.19 -18.96
CA GLN A 392 4.92 -3.67 -20.34
C GLN A 392 5.25 -4.61 -21.52
N PRO A 393 4.92 -4.23 -22.80
CA PRO A 393 4.88 -5.13 -23.95
C PRO A 393 6.24 -5.31 -24.64
N GLY A 394 6.55 -6.57 -24.98
CA GLY A 394 7.68 -6.97 -25.80
C GLY A 394 7.29 -7.14 -27.27
N ILE A 395 8.07 -6.50 -28.12
CA ILE A 395 8.08 -6.44 -29.58
C ILE A 395 7.90 -7.80 -30.25
N GLY A 396 7.02 -7.84 -31.27
CA GLY A 396 6.68 -9.06 -32.00
C GLY A 396 7.81 -9.61 -32.87
N ARG A 397 7.73 -10.92 -33.15
CA ARG A 397 8.26 -11.54 -34.37
C ARG A 397 7.61 -12.91 -34.63
N ARG A 398 6.88 -12.95 -35.75
CA ARG A 398 6.64 -14.01 -36.75
C ARG A 398 6.52 -15.48 -36.31
N ARG A 399 5.36 -16.06 -36.66
CA ARG A 399 5.09 -17.50 -36.84
C ARG A 399 6.03 -18.12 -37.89
N PRO A 400 6.14 -19.47 -37.88
CA PRO A 400 5.45 -20.20 -38.96
C PRO A 400 4.62 -21.40 -38.49
N VAL A 401 3.62 -21.71 -39.31
CA VAL A 401 2.74 -22.89 -39.33
C VAL A 401 3.43 -23.98 -40.19
N PRO A 402 3.23 -25.28 -39.93
CA PRO A 402 2.32 -26.12 -40.76
C PRO A 402 1.30 -26.88 -39.87
N ARG A 403 0.01 -27.01 -40.26
CA ARG A 403 -0.61 -28.10 -41.07
C ARG A 403 -0.33 -29.50 -40.50
N ARG A 404 -1.22 -30.49 -40.50
CA ARG A 404 -2.67 -30.76 -40.72
C ARG A 404 -2.71 -32.31 -40.67
N GLU A 405 -3.79 -32.94 -40.19
CA GLU A 405 -4.25 -34.34 -40.39
C GLU A 405 -4.91 -34.82 -39.07
N ASP A 406 -6.25 -34.90 -38.95
CA ASP A 406 -7.27 -35.79 -39.55
C ASP A 406 -7.55 -37.07 -38.73
N ALA A 407 -8.84 -37.43 -38.73
CA ALA A 407 -9.50 -38.66 -38.26
C ALA A 407 -9.67 -38.85 -36.73
N SER A 408 -10.88 -38.71 -36.15
CA SER A 408 -11.96 -39.74 -36.02
C SER A 408 -11.49 -40.98 -35.24
N GLU A 409 -12.09 -41.42 -34.13
CA GLU A 409 -13.48 -41.88 -33.98
C GLU A 409 -13.91 -41.94 -32.50
N ARG A 410 -15.22 -42.09 -32.31
CA ARG A 410 -15.94 -42.30 -31.06
C ARG A 410 -15.73 -43.73 -30.57
N GLU A 411 -15.69 -43.93 -29.24
CA GLU A 411 -16.55 -44.93 -28.59
C GLU A 411 -16.70 -44.70 -27.08
N ARG A 412 -17.93 -44.92 -26.60
CA ARG A 412 -18.34 -44.95 -25.18
C ARG A 412 -18.22 -46.38 -24.67
N GLY A 413 -17.76 -46.57 -23.44
CA GLY A 413 -17.91 -47.85 -22.75
C GLY A 413 -17.34 -47.82 -21.33
N ASP A 414 -18.12 -48.30 -20.37
CA ASP A 414 -18.03 -48.05 -18.93
C ASP A 414 -17.28 -49.17 -18.16
N ARG A 415 -16.78 -48.82 -16.97
CA ARG A 415 -16.35 -49.66 -15.82
C ARG A 415 -15.00 -50.39 -15.89
N GLY A 416 -14.21 -50.13 -14.85
CA GLY A 416 -12.78 -50.44 -14.82
C GLY A 416 -12.36 -51.82 -14.33
N ARG A 417 -11.10 -52.16 -14.65
CA ARG A 417 -10.22 -53.04 -13.87
C ARG A 417 -8.77 -52.72 -14.20
N ALA A 418 -7.91 -52.71 -13.19
CA ALA A 418 -6.47 -52.39 -13.30
C ALA A 418 -5.62 -53.61 -13.66
N VAL A 419 -4.59 -53.48 -14.52
CA VAL A 419 -3.35 -54.31 -14.52
C VAL A 419 -2.15 -53.53 -15.10
N ARG A 420 -0.98 -53.81 -14.49
CA ARG A 420 0.43 -53.36 -14.63
C ARG A 420 1.18 -53.76 -15.91
N GLY A 421 2.35 -53.10 -16.10
CA GLY A 421 3.65 -53.70 -16.47
C GLY A 421 4.66 -52.65 -16.99
N ASP A 422 5.99 -52.69 -16.79
CA ASP A 422 6.94 -53.27 -15.83
C ASP A 422 8.31 -52.59 -16.07
N GLY A 423 9.24 -52.58 -15.11
CA GLY A 423 10.62 -52.11 -15.35
C GLY A 423 11.54 -51.68 -14.18
N ARG A 424 11.76 -52.56 -13.16
CA ARG A 424 12.98 -52.82 -12.32
C ARG A 424 13.81 -51.65 -11.70
N ALA A 425 14.35 -51.68 -10.46
CA ALA A 425 14.40 -52.67 -9.35
C ALA A 425 14.97 -52.08 -8.03
N GLY A 426 14.61 -52.73 -6.89
CA GLY A 426 15.29 -52.84 -5.57
C GLY A 426 15.25 -51.64 -4.59
N LEU A 427 14.94 -51.72 -3.28
CA LEU A 427 14.82 -52.82 -2.30
C LEU A 427 13.86 -52.43 -1.13
N ARG A 428 13.29 -53.45 -0.46
CA ARG A 428 12.20 -53.55 0.56
C ARG A 428 12.63 -53.17 2.01
N ARG A 429 11.82 -52.99 3.09
CA ARG A 429 10.38 -53.18 3.45
C ARG A 429 10.09 -52.57 4.86
N SER A 430 8.92 -51.94 5.07
CA SER A 430 8.01 -52.17 6.22
C SER A 430 6.61 -51.57 5.95
N ARG A 431 5.54 -52.27 6.33
CA ARG A 431 4.11 -52.11 5.91
C ARG A 431 3.44 -50.78 6.32
N PRO A 432 2.46 -50.25 5.55
CA PRO A 432 1.53 -49.22 5.99
C PRO A 432 0.13 -49.77 6.36
N LEU A 433 -0.53 -49.12 7.32
CA LEU A 433 -1.98 -49.15 7.57
C LEU A 433 -2.72 -48.34 6.48
N PRO A 434 -4.02 -48.60 6.20
CA PRO A 434 -4.69 -48.08 5.01
C PRO A 434 -4.97 -46.57 5.14
N ARG A 435 -4.39 -45.76 4.24
CA ARG A 435 -4.79 -44.36 4.04
C ARG A 435 -5.95 -44.30 3.06
N ALA A 436 -7.02 -43.64 3.49
CA ALA A 436 -8.14 -43.22 2.64
C ALA A 436 -7.65 -42.38 1.46
N ALA A 437 -8.32 -42.52 0.32
CA ALA A 437 -8.02 -41.81 -0.91
C ALA A 437 -8.13 -40.28 -0.73
N PRO A 438 -7.23 -39.47 -1.30
CA PRO A 438 -7.32 -38.01 -1.23
C PRO A 438 -8.46 -37.49 -2.13
N PRO A 439 -9.18 -36.43 -1.73
CA PRO A 439 -10.26 -35.86 -2.53
C PRO A 439 -9.73 -35.17 -3.80
N ARG A 440 -10.48 -35.32 -4.89
CA ARG A 440 -10.14 -34.81 -6.23
C ARG A 440 -10.13 -33.28 -6.28
N CYS A 441 -9.13 -32.73 -6.95
CA CYS A 441 -8.96 -31.29 -7.19
C CYS A 441 -10.08 -30.72 -8.10
N PRO A 442 -10.60 -29.49 -7.89
CA PRO A 442 -11.75 -28.94 -8.64
C PRO A 442 -11.38 -28.36 -10.06
N ARG A 443 -12.35 -28.18 -11.01
CA ARG A 443 -12.34 -27.74 -12.46
C ARG A 443 -13.08 -26.40 -12.84
N GLY A 444 -12.48 -25.37 -13.50
CA GLY A 444 -12.81 -23.90 -13.62
C GLY A 444 -11.65 -22.80 -13.64
N PRO A 445 -11.86 -21.64 -14.30
CA PRO A 445 -10.80 -20.72 -14.74
C PRO A 445 -9.95 -20.02 -13.66
N VAL A 446 -8.69 -19.80 -14.00
CA VAL A 446 -7.60 -19.29 -13.16
C VAL A 446 -7.11 -17.97 -13.68
N LEU A 447 -7.04 -16.96 -12.82
CA LEU A 447 -6.56 -15.63 -13.18
C LEU A 447 -5.07 -15.56 -12.83
N ASP A 448 -4.17 -15.77 -13.80
CA ASP A 448 -2.68 -15.85 -13.76
C ASP A 448 -2.01 -17.13 -13.21
N LEU A 449 -1.38 -17.85 -14.12
CA LEU A 449 -0.16 -18.60 -13.82
C LEU A 449 0.98 -17.88 -14.51
N ARG A 450 2.05 -17.65 -13.74
CA ARG A 450 3.33 -17.21 -14.29
C ARG A 450 3.67 -18.18 -15.41
N ALA A 451 3.76 -17.74 -16.66
CA ALA A 451 4.12 -18.62 -17.79
C ALA A 451 5.46 -19.37 -17.57
N SER A 452 6.26 -18.91 -16.60
CA SER A 452 7.52 -19.50 -16.15
C SER A 452 7.40 -20.51 -14.99
N SER A 453 6.21 -20.75 -14.44
CA SER A 453 6.03 -21.70 -13.33
C SER A 453 6.23 -23.13 -13.82
N SER A 454 7.00 -23.93 -13.07
CA SER A 454 7.25 -25.35 -13.36
C SER A 454 5.98 -26.21 -13.35
N TRP A 455 4.88 -25.70 -12.76
CA TRP A 455 3.60 -26.42 -12.67
C TRP A 455 2.59 -26.02 -13.75
N SER A 456 2.90 -25.03 -14.60
CA SER A 456 1.94 -24.51 -15.59
C SER A 456 1.45 -25.59 -16.54
N GLN A 457 2.35 -26.45 -17.03
CA GLN A 457 2.01 -27.53 -17.94
C GLN A 457 1.10 -28.58 -17.27
N GLN A 458 1.42 -28.96 -16.03
CA GLN A 458 0.62 -29.93 -15.26
C GLN A 458 -0.82 -29.43 -15.03
N LEU A 459 -0.99 -28.12 -14.83
CA LEU A 459 -2.30 -27.52 -14.65
C LEU A 459 -3.10 -27.48 -15.97
N LEU A 460 -2.45 -27.13 -17.08
CA LEU A 460 -3.07 -27.20 -18.41
C LEU A 460 -3.52 -28.63 -18.74
N ASP A 461 -2.68 -29.63 -18.47
CA ASP A 461 -2.99 -31.04 -18.70
C ASP A 461 -4.15 -31.52 -17.79
N ALA A 462 -4.31 -30.92 -16.60
CA ALA A 462 -5.44 -31.18 -15.70
C ALA A 462 -6.77 -30.54 -16.16
N GLY A 463 -6.74 -29.72 -17.22
CA GLY A 463 -7.89 -29.04 -17.79
C GLY A 463 -8.13 -27.62 -17.23
N VAL A 464 -7.15 -27.06 -16.52
CA VAL A 464 -7.22 -25.73 -15.93
C VAL A 464 -7.15 -24.66 -17.03
N ARG A 465 -8.12 -23.75 -17.09
CA ARG A 465 -8.10 -22.64 -18.06
C ARG A 465 -7.43 -21.41 -17.47
N ILE A 466 -6.38 -20.92 -18.12
CA ILE A 466 -5.63 -19.74 -17.67
C ILE A 466 -6.15 -18.49 -18.38
N ILE A 467 -6.44 -17.44 -17.61
CA ILE A 467 -6.82 -16.11 -18.09
C ILE A 467 -5.80 -15.11 -17.55
N GLN A 468 -5.21 -14.33 -18.45
CA GLN A 468 -4.32 -13.24 -18.06
C GLN A 468 -5.10 -11.92 -18.04
N GLY A 469 -4.95 -11.14 -16.97
CA GLY A 469 -5.63 -9.86 -16.79
C GLY A 469 -5.01 -9.04 -15.65
N ASP A 470 -5.45 -7.80 -15.50
CA ASP A 470 -5.06 -6.92 -14.39
C ASP A 470 -6.23 -6.75 -13.43
N ILE A 471 -6.06 -7.11 -12.14
CA ILE A 471 -7.12 -7.00 -11.13
C ILE A 471 -7.63 -5.56 -10.95
N ARG A 472 -6.80 -4.57 -11.31
CA ARG A 472 -7.15 -3.15 -11.25
C ARG A 472 -8.15 -2.75 -12.34
N LYS A 473 -8.32 -3.58 -13.38
CA LYS A 473 -9.24 -3.35 -14.49
C LYS A 473 -10.49 -4.21 -14.34
N LYS A 474 -11.64 -3.55 -14.14
CA LYS A 474 -12.93 -4.21 -13.94
C LYS A 474 -13.29 -5.19 -15.08
N ASP A 475 -13.03 -4.82 -16.34
CA ASP A 475 -13.36 -5.65 -17.50
C ASP A 475 -12.58 -6.98 -17.51
N ASP A 476 -11.31 -6.95 -17.11
CA ASP A 476 -10.47 -8.15 -17.05
C ASP A 476 -11.01 -9.14 -16.01
N VAL A 477 -11.39 -8.62 -14.84
CA VAL A 477 -12.01 -9.42 -13.75
C VAL A 477 -13.38 -9.95 -14.19
N GLY A 478 -14.23 -9.12 -14.80
CA GLY A 478 -15.56 -9.51 -15.28
C GLY A 478 -15.51 -10.62 -16.33
N ARG A 479 -14.56 -10.57 -17.26
CA ARG A 479 -14.35 -11.67 -18.23
C ARG A 479 -13.97 -12.98 -17.56
N ALA A 480 -13.15 -12.92 -16.52
CA ALA A 480 -12.68 -14.10 -15.80
C ALA A 480 -13.77 -14.78 -14.98
N PHE A 481 -14.75 -14.02 -14.50
CA PHE A 481 -15.79 -14.49 -13.56
C PHE A 481 -17.01 -15.11 -14.26
N ARG A 482 -17.05 -15.12 -15.61
CA ARG A 482 -18.15 -15.73 -16.36
C ARG A 482 -18.23 -17.24 -16.11
N GLY A 483 -19.37 -17.67 -15.54
CA GLY A 483 -19.62 -19.08 -15.21
C GLY A 483 -18.83 -19.58 -13.99
N VAL A 484 -18.39 -18.69 -13.10
CA VAL A 484 -17.65 -19.04 -11.88
C VAL A 484 -18.59 -19.11 -10.68
N ASP A 485 -18.57 -20.23 -9.95
CA ASP A 485 -19.37 -20.43 -8.73
C ASP A 485 -18.64 -20.03 -7.44
N CYS A 486 -17.32 -20.12 -7.42
CA CYS A 486 -16.47 -19.92 -6.26
C CYS A 486 -15.20 -19.18 -6.65
N VAL A 487 -14.83 -18.18 -5.85
CA VAL A 487 -13.65 -17.34 -6.07
C VAL A 487 -12.72 -17.45 -4.88
N PHE A 488 -11.44 -17.71 -5.14
CA PHE A 488 -10.36 -17.63 -4.16
C PHE A 488 -9.51 -16.40 -4.48
N HIS A 489 -9.70 -15.34 -3.71
CA HIS A 489 -9.03 -14.07 -3.94
C HIS A 489 -7.71 -14.01 -3.16
N LEU A 490 -6.59 -14.31 -3.85
CA LEU A 490 -5.25 -14.35 -3.27
C LEU A 490 -4.35 -13.18 -3.74
N ALA A 491 -4.87 -12.27 -4.57
CA ALA A 491 -4.07 -11.18 -5.11
C ALA A 491 -3.64 -10.22 -3.98
N SER A 492 -2.38 -9.80 -4.06
CA SER A 492 -1.76 -8.99 -3.03
C SER A 492 -0.52 -8.26 -3.56
N TYR A 493 -0.27 -7.06 -3.04
CA TYR A 493 0.91 -6.24 -3.34
C TYR A 493 1.46 -5.59 -2.07
N GLY A 494 2.77 -5.33 -2.00
CA GLY A 494 3.36 -4.55 -0.91
C GLY A 494 3.81 -5.34 0.32
N MET A 495 4.00 -6.66 0.23
CA MET A 495 4.34 -7.51 1.40
C MET A 495 5.82 -7.48 1.82
N SER A 496 6.73 -7.24 0.87
CA SER A 496 8.18 -7.26 1.11
C SER A 496 8.95 -6.40 0.13
N GLY A 497 10.07 -5.86 0.60
CA GLY A 497 11.05 -5.16 -0.24
C GLY A 497 10.56 -3.81 -0.71
N LYS A 498 11.00 -3.39 -1.89
CA LYS A 498 10.62 -2.10 -2.49
C LYS A 498 9.10 -1.91 -2.63
N GLU A 499 8.36 -3.00 -2.85
CA GLU A 499 6.90 -2.96 -2.99
C GLU A 499 6.23 -2.36 -1.75
N MET A 500 6.82 -2.54 -0.56
CA MET A 500 6.27 -2.01 0.71
C MET A 500 6.24 -0.49 0.77
N VAL A 501 7.09 0.17 -0.02
CA VAL A 501 7.19 1.64 -0.08
C VAL A 501 6.17 2.21 -1.08
N GLN A 502 5.64 1.39 -1.99
CA GLN A 502 4.70 1.79 -3.03
C GLN A 502 3.25 1.76 -2.53
N THR A 503 2.91 2.69 -1.67
CA THR A 503 1.61 2.78 -0.99
C THR A 503 0.44 2.88 -1.98
N GLY A 504 0.53 3.76 -2.99
CA GLY A 504 -0.54 3.93 -3.98
C GLY A 504 -0.83 2.65 -4.77
N ARG A 505 0.21 1.97 -5.25
CA ARG A 505 0.06 0.69 -5.97
C ARG A 505 -0.47 -0.43 -5.07
N THR A 506 -0.13 -0.40 -3.79
CA THR A 506 -0.67 -1.31 -2.78
C THR A 506 -2.19 -1.17 -2.67
N ASP A 507 -2.72 0.06 -2.66
CA ASP A 507 -4.16 0.32 -2.60
C ASP A 507 -4.89 -0.03 -3.89
N GLU A 508 -4.31 0.31 -5.05
CA GLU A 508 -4.87 -0.05 -6.35
C GLU A 508 -5.10 -1.57 -6.46
N VAL A 509 -4.14 -2.37 -5.99
CA VAL A 509 -4.23 -3.83 -6.07
C VAL A 509 -5.09 -4.41 -4.96
N ASN A 510 -4.81 -4.05 -3.70
CA ASN A 510 -5.39 -4.72 -2.55
C ASN A 510 -6.81 -4.21 -2.22
N ILE A 511 -7.10 -2.92 -2.44
CA ILE A 511 -8.42 -2.33 -2.15
C ILE A 511 -9.23 -2.28 -3.43
N ASN A 512 -8.81 -1.51 -4.44
CA ASN A 512 -9.60 -1.31 -5.66
C ASN A 512 -9.77 -2.62 -6.44
N GLY A 513 -8.71 -3.45 -6.52
CA GLY A 513 -8.80 -4.79 -7.08
C GLY A 513 -9.80 -5.69 -6.35
N THR A 514 -9.88 -5.58 -5.02
CA THR A 514 -10.90 -6.32 -4.23
C THR A 514 -12.31 -5.79 -4.50
N CYS A 515 -12.50 -4.49 -4.65
CA CYS A 515 -13.77 -3.91 -5.07
C CYS A 515 -14.21 -4.45 -6.44
N ASN A 516 -13.30 -4.52 -7.42
CA ASN A 516 -13.58 -5.10 -8.74
C ASN A 516 -14.00 -6.57 -8.65
N VAL A 517 -13.36 -7.36 -7.77
CA VAL A 517 -13.73 -8.75 -7.50
C VAL A 517 -15.14 -8.85 -6.91
N LEU A 518 -15.46 -8.02 -5.91
CA LEU A 518 -16.79 -8.02 -5.28
C LEU A 518 -17.89 -7.60 -6.26
N ASP A 519 -17.62 -6.60 -7.09
CA ASP A 519 -18.52 -6.17 -8.17
C ASP A 519 -18.76 -7.29 -9.18
N ALA A 520 -17.68 -7.95 -9.63
CA ALA A 520 -17.79 -9.07 -10.56
C ALA A 520 -18.55 -10.26 -9.96
N CYS A 521 -18.34 -10.54 -8.66
CA CYS A 521 -19.12 -11.55 -7.95
C CYS A 521 -20.63 -11.23 -7.98
N HIS A 522 -20.98 -9.97 -7.70
CA HIS A 522 -22.37 -9.51 -7.71
C HIS A 522 -23.00 -9.55 -9.11
N GLU A 523 -22.26 -9.12 -10.13
CA GLU A 523 -22.71 -9.06 -11.52
C GLU A 523 -22.85 -10.45 -12.17
N GLN A 524 -21.95 -11.39 -11.86
CA GLN A 524 -21.93 -12.74 -12.46
C GLN A 524 -22.63 -13.80 -11.61
N GLY A 525 -23.17 -13.43 -10.44
CA GLY A 525 -23.89 -14.37 -9.56
C GLY A 525 -22.99 -15.40 -8.87
N VAL A 526 -21.76 -15.02 -8.55
CA VAL A 526 -20.83 -15.88 -7.77
C VAL A 526 -21.42 -16.13 -6.39
N ARG A 527 -21.38 -17.38 -5.93
CA ARG A 527 -21.97 -17.80 -4.65
C ARG A 527 -20.98 -17.82 -3.49
N ARG A 528 -19.70 -18.06 -3.76
CA ARG A 528 -18.66 -18.22 -2.74
C ARG A 528 -17.46 -17.33 -3.04
N LEU A 529 -17.00 -16.59 -2.03
CA LEU A 529 -15.75 -15.84 -2.10
C LEU A 529 -14.92 -16.09 -0.83
N VAL A 530 -13.80 -16.78 -1.00
CA VAL A 530 -12.79 -16.95 0.05
C VAL A 530 -11.69 -15.93 -0.19
N TYR A 531 -11.50 -15.01 0.75
CA TYR A 531 -10.48 -13.97 0.66
C TYR A 531 -9.27 -14.33 1.52
N VAL A 532 -8.07 -14.35 0.93
CA VAL A 532 -6.83 -14.46 1.72
C VAL A 532 -6.44 -13.10 2.21
N SER A 533 -6.58 -12.91 3.52
CA SER A 533 -6.18 -11.74 4.29
C SER A 533 -4.78 -11.94 4.87
N THR A 534 -4.52 -11.41 6.07
CA THR A 534 -3.25 -11.50 6.79
C THR A 534 -3.48 -11.30 8.28
N TYR A 535 -2.63 -11.86 9.14
CA TYR A 535 -2.65 -11.53 10.56
C TYR A 535 -2.31 -10.06 10.86
N ASN A 536 -1.67 -9.34 9.91
CA ASN A 536 -1.36 -7.92 10.08
C ASN A 536 -2.62 -7.07 10.25
N VAL A 537 -3.82 -7.56 9.89
CA VAL A 537 -5.09 -6.83 10.12
C VAL A 537 -5.40 -6.61 11.61
N VAL A 538 -4.75 -7.34 12.52
CA VAL A 538 -4.85 -7.14 13.99
C VAL A 538 -3.49 -6.84 14.65
N PHE A 539 -2.39 -6.95 13.91
CA PHE A 539 -1.04 -6.80 14.43
C PHE A 539 -0.34 -5.58 13.83
N GLY A 540 0.13 -4.67 14.70
CA GLY A 540 0.92 -3.50 14.32
C GLY A 540 2.16 -3.29 15.18
N GLY A 541 2.84 -4.37 15.55
CA GLY A 541 4.15 -4.31 16.22
C GLY A 541 4.15 -4.39 17.75
N LYS A 542 2.98 -4.59 18.38
CA LYS A 542 2.88 -4.93 19.81
C LYS A 542 2.82 -6.45 20.00
N PRO A 543 3.41 -7.01 21.06
CA PRO A 543 3.38 -8.46 21.29
C PRO A 543 1.97 -9.02 21.41
N ILE A 544 1.70 -10.14 20.74
CA ILE A 544 0.43 -10.89 20.83
C ILE A 544 0.76 -12.36 21.06
N ALA A 545 0.46 -12.89 22.24
CA ALA A 545 0.62 -14.30 22.53
C ALA A 545 -0.74 -15.00 22.44
N ASN A 546 -0.86 -15.96 21.52
CA ASN A 546 -2.06 -16.78 21.34
C ASN A 546 -3.33 -15.97 21.04
N GLY A 547 -3.22 -14.96 20.16
CA GLY A 547 -4.35 -14.13 19.75
C GLY A 547 -5.43 -14.92 19.01
N ASN A 548 -6.67 -14.44 18.98
CA ASN A 548 -7.77 -15.10 18.25
C ASN A 548 -8.63 -14.07 17.50
N GLU A 549 -9.70 -14.51 16.85
CA GLU A 549 -10.58 -13.69 16.01
C GLU A 549 -11.34 -12.59 16.77
N ALA A 550 -11.38 -12.63 18.11
CA ALA A 550 -11.99 -11.59 18.93
C ALA A 550 -11.11 -10.33 19.04
N LEU A 551 -9.85 -10.40 18.61
CA LEU A 551 -8.97 -9.24 18.57
C LEU A 551 -9.54 -8.18 17.61
N PRO A 552 -9.60 -6.90 18.03
CA PRO A 552 -10.07 -5.84 17.17
C PRO A 552 -9.12 -5.64 15.99
N TYR A 553 -9.67 -5.16 14.88
CA TYR A 553 -8.85 -4.68 13.77
C TYR A 553 -7.85 -3.65 14.28
N PHE A 554 -6.61 -3.78 13.81
CA PHE A 554 -5.60 -2.82 14.11
C PHE A 554 -6.00 -1.46 13.50
N PRO A 555 -5.84 -0.36 14.24
CA PRO A 555 -5.76 0.97 13.68
C PRO A 555 -5.44 1.15 12.19
N ILE A 556 -6.37 1.69 11.38
CA ILE A 556 -6.07 2.01 9.97
C ILE A 556 -4.91 3.01 9.87
N GLU A 557 -4.88 4.01 10.75
CA GLU A 557 -3.86 5.07 10.73
C GLU A 557 -2.54 4.68 11.40
N ASP A 558 -2.57 3.74 12.36
CA ASP A 558 -1.34 3.34 13.08
C ASP A 558 -0.61 2.17 12.41
N HIS A 559 -1.13 1.62 11.31
CA HIS A 559 -0.48 0.51 10.61
C HIS A 559 0.95 0.88 10.20
N VAL A 560 1.88 -0.03 10.53
CA VAL A 560 3.31 0.12 10.27
C VAL A 560 3.69 0.01 8.78
N ASP A 561 2.77 -0.50 7.95
CA ASP A 561 2.93 -0.61 6.50
C ASP A 561 1.58 -0.55 5.75
N ALA A 562 1.63 -0.13 4.49
CA ALA A 562 0.45 -0.02 3.63
C ALA A 562 -0.19 -1.37 3.29
N TYR A 563 0.56 -2.48 3.33
CA TYR A 563 -0.01 -3.80 3.06
C TYR A 563 -0.95 -4.23 4.19
N GLY A 564 -0.52 -4.15 5.45
CA GLY A 564 -1.37 -4.45 6.61
C GLY A 564 -2.66 -3.61 6.58
N ARG A 565 -2.52 -2.29 6.34
CA ARG A 565 -3.66 -1.37 6.23
C ARG A 565 -4.63 -1.73 5.11
N SER A 566 -4.12 -1.89 3.90
CA SER A 566 -4.95 -2.18 2.72
C SER A 566 -5.65 -3.53 2.83
N LYS A 567 -5.00 -4.54 3.41
CA LYS A 567 -5.64 -5.84 3.68
C LYS A 567 -6.71 -5.76 4.75
N SER A 568 -6.54 -4.92 5.78
CA SER A 568 -7.55 -4.65 6.80
C SER A 568 -8.82 -4.04 6.19
N VAL A 569 -8.67 -3.02 5.35
CA VAL A 569 -9.79 -2.40 4.62
C VAL A 569 -10.49 -3.42 3.72
N ALA A 570 -9.72 -4.16 2.91
CA ALA A 570 -10.27 -5.12 1.97
C ALA A 570 -10.95 -6.33 2.67
N GLU A 571 -10.43 -6.80 3.81
CA GLU A 571 -11.09 -7.84 4.60
C GLU A 571 -12.47 -7.38 5.09
N GLN A 572 -12.55 -6.17 5.64
CA GLN A 572 -13.81 -5.60 6.11
C GLN A 572 -14.82 -5.45 4.96
N LEU A 573 -14.38 -5.01 3.77
CA LEU A 573 -15.23 -4.93 2.58
C LEU A 573 -15.78 -6.30 2.14
N VAL A 574 -14.93 -7.33 2.16
CA VAL A 574 -15.32 -8.69 1.80
C VAL A 574 -16.34 -9.24 2.80
N LEU A 575 -16.06 -9.16 4.10
CA LEU A 575 -16.96 -9.70 5.14
C LEU A 575 -18.28 -8.95 5.17
N LYS A 576 -18.28 -7.63 4.96
CA LYS A 576 -19.51 -6.82 4.86
C LYS A 576 -20.36 -7.17 3.62
N SER A 577 -19.74 -7.70 2.57
CA SER A 577 -20.44 -8.15 1.36
C SER A 577 -21.11 -9.52 1.50
N ASN A 578 -20.95 -10.20 2.65
CA ASN A 578 -21.59 -11.48 2.92
C ASN A 578 -23.12 -11.35 2.90
N GLY A 579 -23.78 -12.27 2.20
CA GLY A 579 -25.24 -12.30 2.04
C GLY A 579 -25.78 -11.35 0.96
N ARG A 580 -24.93 -10.62 0.23
CA ARG A 580 -25.37 -9.71 -0.84
C ARG A 580 -26.03 -10.51 -1.98
N PRO A 581 -27.24 -10.13 -2.44
CA PRO A 581 -27.92 -10.82 -3.55
C PRO A 581 -27.21 -10.57 -4.88
N ALA A 582 -27.32 -11.49 -5.84
CA ALA A 582 -26.81 -11.30 -7.19
C ALA A 582 -27.64 -10.27 -7.97
N LYS A 583 -27.02 -9.62 -8.97
CA LYS A 583 -27.67 -8.59 -9.80
C LYS A 583 -28.78 -9.19 -10.68
N SER A 584 -28.52 -10.37 -11.26
CA SER A 584 -29.44 -11.05 -12.18
C SER A 584 -30.53 -11.86 -11.48
N ASP A 585 -30.29 -12.28 -10.22
CA ASP A 585 -31.19 -13.13 -9.46
C ASP A 585 -31.12 -12.77 -7.97
N LYS A 586 -32.25 -12.31 -7.42
CA LYS A 586 -32.36 -11.89 -6.01
C LYS A 586 -32.32 -13.07 -5.03
N ILE A 587 -32.49 -14.30 -5.50
CA ILE A 587 -32.44 -15.51 -4.67
C ILE A 587 -30.98 -15.90 -4.40
N THR A 588 -30.14 -15.86 -5.43
CA THR A 588 -28.72 -16.18 -5.32
C THR A 588 -28.00 -15.16 -4.44
N ARG A 589 -27.34 -15.62 -3.37
CA ARG A 589 -26.54 -14.78 -2.45
C ARG A 589 -25.06 -15.12 -2.54
N LEU A 590 -24.23 -14.09 -2.39
CA LEU A 590 -22.79 -14.22 -2.23
C LEU A 590 -22.46 -14.46 -0.75
N TYR A 591 -21.87 -15.61 -0.44
CA TYR A 591 -21.29 -15.89 0.87
C TYR A 591 -19.79 -15.65 0.84
N THR A 592 -19.29 -14.94 1.84
CA THR A 592 -17.87 -14.55 1.91
C THR A 592 -17.24 -14.95 3.23
N CYS A 593 -15.94 -15.26 3.22
CA CYS A 593 -15.15 -15.44 4.44
C CYS A 593 -13.72 -14.96 4.21
N ALA A 594 -12.98 -14.76 5.30
CA ALA A 594 -11.58 -14.33 5.27
C ALA A 594 -10.65 -15.34 5.96
N ILE A 595 -9.51 -15.63 5.33
CA ILE A 595 -8.46 -16.47 5.87
C ILE A 595 -7.26 -15.60 6.20
N ARG A 596 -6.84 -15.56 7.46
CA ARG A 596 -5.68 -14.80 7.97
C ARG A 596 -4.50 -15.77 8.16
N PRO A 597 -3.74 -16.09 7.10
CA PRO A 597 -2.59 -16.98 7.22
C PRO A 597 -1.49 -16.32 8.06
N ALA A 598 -0.76 -17.16 8.79
CA ALA A 598 0.55 -16.84 9.36
C ALA A 598 1.62 -16.65 8.24
N ALA A 599 2.89 -16.52 8.61
CA ALA A 599 3.96 -16.42 7.62
C ALA A 599 4.03 -17.71 6.76
N ILE A 600 3.95 -17.56 5.43
CA ILE A 600 3.83 -18.69 4.52
C ILE A 600 5.23 -19.19 4.12
N TYR A 601 5.43 -20.50 4.18
CA TYR A 601 6.64 -21.15 3.66
C TYR A 601 6.29 -22.43 2.88
N GLY A 602 7.21 -22.84 2.01
CA GLY A 602 7.03 -24.01 1.18
C GLY A 602 7.80 -23.94 -0.14
N PRO A 603 7.80 -25.04 -0.92
CA PRO A 603 8.24 -25.00 -2.31
C PRO A 603 7.51 -23.92 -3.10
N GLY A 604 8.24 -23.14 -3.90
CA GLY A 604 7.64 -22.09 -4.74
C GLY A 604 7.27 -20.79 -4.01
N GLU A 605 7.71 -20.59 -2.75
CA GLU A 605 7.63 -19.26 -2.13
C GLU A 605 8.54 -18.28 -2.90
N GLU A 606 7.94 -17.25 -3.49
CA GLU A 606 8.63 -16.36 -4.45
C GLU A 606 8.67 -14.89 -4.02
N ARG A 607 8.33 -14.58 -2.76
CA ARG A 607 8.38 -13.20 -2.25
C ARG A 607 9.50 -12.99 -1.24
N HIS A 608 9.49 -13.73 -0.14
CA HIS A 608 10.39 -13.48 0.98
C HIS A 608 11.73 -14.21 0.83
N LEU A 609 11.70 -15.52 0.62
CA LEU A 609 12.88 -16.38 0.54
C LEU A 609 13.83 -16.01 -0.60
N PRO A 610 13.38 -15.70 -1.85
CA PRO A 610 14.33 -15.29 -2.89
C PRO A 610 15.10 -14.03 -2.51
N ARG A 611 14.45 -13.06 -1.85
CA ARG A 611 15.11 -11.82 -1.41
C ARG A 611 16.12 -12.11 -0.31
N ILE A 612 15.72 -12.88 0.70
CA ILE A 612 16.58 -13.25 1.83
C ILE A 612 17.82 -14.02 1.32
N LEU A 613 17.63 -14.98 0.42
CA LEU A 613 18.72 -15.77 -0.17
C LEU A 613 19.61 -14.93 -1.08
N SER A 614 19.06 -13.97 -1.81
CA SER A 614 19.86 -13.01 -2.59
C SER A 614 20.76 -12.16 -1.68
N LEU A 615 20.23 -11.65 -0.57
CA LEU A 615 21.03 -10.93 0.43
C LEU A 615 22.11 -11.83 1.07
N ALA A 616 21.77 -13.09 1.37
CA ALA A 616 22.71 -14.06 1.91
C ALA A 616 23.85 -14.36 0.92
N LYS A 617 23.52 -14.57 -0.36
CA LYS A 617 24.48 -14.77 -1.45
C LYS A 617 25.43 -13.58 -1.60
N LEU A 618 24.92 -12.35 -1.45
CA LEU A 618 25.73 -11.14 -1.47
C LEU A 618 26.56 -10.91 -0.19
N GLY A 619 26.32 -11.69 0.88
CA GLY A 619 26.99 -11.53 2.17
C GLY A 619 26.45 -10.37 3.00
N LEU A 620 25.20 -9.95 2.78
CA LEU A 620 24.55 -8.79 3.41
C LEU A 620 23.64 -9.15 4.60
N THR A 621 23.66 -10.41 5.05
CA THR A 621 22.88 -10.89 6.21
C THR A 621 23.75 -10.90 7.47
N PHE A 622 23.91 -9.73 8.09
CA PHE A 622 24.86 -9.54 9.20
C PHE A 622 24.32 -9.91 10.58
N PHE A 623 23.02 -9.72 10.80
CA PHE A 623 22.41 -9.81 12.13
C PHE A 623 21.10 -10.59 12.13
N LYS A 624 20.82 -11.23 13.27
CA LYS A 624 19.49 -11.68 13.68
C LYS A 624 18.76 -10.52 14.36
N ILE A 625 17.44 -10.53 14.34
CA ILE A 625 16.63 -9.45 14.91
C ILE A 625 15.70 -10.04 15.95
N GLY A 626 15.65 -9.40 17.12
CA GLY A 626 14.88 -9.86 18.26
C GLY A 626 15.60 -10.93 19.06
N GLY A 627 15.15 -11.11 20.30
CA GLY A 627 15.69 -12.11 21.22
C GLY A 627 15.38 -13.56 20.81
N PRO A 628 16.06 -14.55 21.43
CA PRO A 628 15.82 -15.98 21.17
C PRO A 628 14.38 -16.40 21.51
N ASP A 629 13.75 -15.73 22.48
CA ASP A 629 12.39 -16.06 22.94
C ASP A 629 11.28 -15.45 22.08
N VAL A 630 11.63 -14.69 21.04
CA VAL A 630 10.65 -14.16 20.09
C VAL A 630 10.03 -15.32 19.30
N LYS A 631 8.70 -15.44 19.37
CA LYS A 631 7.94 -16.50 18.70
C LYS A 631 6.98 -15.94 17.66
N THR A 632 6.99 -16.54 16.48
CA THR A 632 6.09 -16.25 15.36
C THR A 632 5.44 -17.53 14.85
N ASP A 633 4.26 -17.39 14.26
CA ASP A 633 3.61 -18.51 13.57
C ASP A 633 4.02 -18.60 12.10
N TRP A 634 4.07 -19.84 11.62
CA TRP A 634 4.25 -20.18 10.23
C TRP A 634 3.13 -21.11 9.76
N VAL A 635 2.84 -21.07 8.46
CA VAL A 635 1.92 -21.99 7.80
C VAL A 635 2.57 -22.57 6.55
N TYR A 636 2.61 -23.90 6.48
CA TYR A 636 3.08 -24.57 5.27
C TYR A 636 2.07 -24.40 4.13
N ILE A 637 2.54 -24.23 2.90
CA ILE A 637 1.68 -23.91 1.75
C ILE A 637 0.52 -24.91 1.55
N ASP A 638 0.74 -26.22 1.73
CA ASP A 638 -0.32 -27.22 1.57
C ASP A 638 -1.35 -27.16 2.70
N ASN A 639 -0.94 -26.78 3.91
CA ASN A 639 -1.85 -26.55 5.03
C ASN A 639 -2.73 -25.32 4.77
N LEU A 640 -2.15 -24.25 4.22
CA LEU A 640 -2.92 -23.08 3.80
C LEU A 640 -3.94 -23.45 2.69
N VAL A 641 -3.54 -24.24 1.70
CA VAL A 641 -4.44 -24.72 0.64
C VAL A 641 -5.60 -25.52 1.22
N LEU A 642 -5.35 -26.42 2.18
CA LEU A 642 -6.41 -27.13 2.89
C LEU A 642 -7.39 -26.16 3.56
N ALA A 643 -6.88 -25.17 4.30
CA ALA A 643 -7.73 -24.19 4.97
C ALA A 643 -8.64 -23.44 3.99
N LEU A 644 -8.12 -23.05 2.81
CA LEU A 644 -8.92 -22.41 1.78
C LEU A 644 -10.03 -23.32 1.26
N ILE A 645 -9.72 -24.59 0.98
CA ILE A 645 -10.71 -25.56 0.52
C ILE A 645 -11.82 -25.73 1.56
N LEU A 646 -11.46 -25.97 2.83
CA LEU A 646 -12.42 -26.13 3.93
C LEU A 646 -13.29 -24.89 4.11
N ALA A 647 -12.70 -23.70 4.04
CA ALA A 647 -13.44 -22.44 4.12
C ALA A 647 -14.46 -22.30 2.99
N SER A 648 -14.08 -22.69 1.76
CA SER A 648 -15.00 -22.66 0.61
C SER A 648 -16.18 -23.62 0.75
N MET A 649 -15.97 -24.77 1.41
CA MET A 649 -17.03 -25.75 1.71
C MET A 649 -17.94 -25.22 2.83
N GLY A 650 -17.37 -24.58 3.85
CA GLY A 650 -18.12 -23.95 4.94
C GLY A 650 -19.01 -22.79 4.51
N LEU A 651 -18.83 -22.23 3.31
CA LEU A 651 -19.66 -21.16 2.74
C LEU A 651 -20.99 -21.66 2.12
N LEU A 652 -21.15 -22.96 1.87
CA LEU A 652 -22.39 -23.55 1.35
C LEU A 652 -22.91 -24.72 2.20
N ASP A 653 -22.36 -24.91 3.41
CA ASP A 653 -22.68 -26.06 4.28
C ASP A 653 -22.34 -27.42 3.64
N ASP A 654 -21.32 -27.44 2.77
CA ASP A 654 -20.88 -28.65 2.08
C ASP A 654 -19.82 -29.45 2.89
N ILE A 655 -19.71 -29.20 4.21
CA ILE A 655 -18.75 -29.90 5.07
C ILE A 655 -19.29 -31.32 5.37
N PRO A 656 -18.53 -32.40 5.10
CA PRO A 656 -18.95 -33.76 5.42
C PRO A 656 -19.36 -33.88 6.89
N ASP A 657 -20.49 -34.56 7.15
CA ASP A 657 -21.03 -34.84 8.49
C ASP A 657 -21.51 -33.62 9.31
N ARG A 658 -21.54 -32.42 8.71
CA ARG A 658 -22.16 -31.21 9.26
C ARG A 658 -23.26 -30.73 8.31
N LYS A 659 -24.52 -30.82 8.72
CA LYS A 659 -25.68 -30.24 8.02
C LYS A 659 -26.22 -29.06 8.85
N GLY A 660 -26.42 -27.88 8.27
CA GLY A 660 -26.79 -26.64 8.94
C GLY A 660 -26.58 -25.34 8.14
N THR A 661 -26.52 -24.21 8.83
CA THR A 661 -26.25 -22.88 8.22
C THR A 661 -24.79 -22.76 7.77
N PRO A 662 -24.47 -22.00 6.71
CA PRO A 662 -23.09 -21.86 6.24
C PRO A 662 -22.18 -21.24 7.32
N VAL A 663 -21.38 -22.07 7.97
CA VAL A 663 -20.64 -21.70 9.20
C VAL A 663 -19.58 -20.63 8.94
N ALA A 664 -18.99 -20.64 7.73
CA ALA A 664 -17.93 -19.71 7.35
C ALA A 664 -18.45 -18.34 6.92
N ALA A 665 -19.76 -18.21 6.65
CA ALA A 665 -20.33 -16.99 6.09
C ALA A 665 -20.14 -15.78 7.03
N GLY A 666 -19.48 -14.75 6.53
CA GLY A 666 -19.16 -13.52 7.26
C GLY A 666 -18.06 -13.70 8.32
N GLN A 667 -17.36 -14.83 8.35
CA GLN A 667 -16.34 -15.15 9.35
C GLN A 667 -14.90 -14.92 8.84
N ALA A 668 -14.01 -14.62 9.78
CA ALA A 668 -12.56 -14.68 9.60
C ALA A 668 -11.96 -15.85 10.39
N TYR A 669 -10.81 -16.36 9.94
CA TYR A 669 -10.09 -17.47 10.59
C TYR A 669 -8.57 -17.30 10.54
N PHE A 670 -7.89 -17.43 11.68
CA PHE A 670 -6.42 -17.56 11.71
C PHE A 670 -5.98 -18.97 11.33
N ILE A 671 -4.97 -19.05 10.46
CA ILE A 671 -4.44 -20.34 9.97
C ILE A 671 -2.92 -20.40 10.18
N CYS A 672 -2.48 -21.39 10.94
CA CYS A 672 -1.07 -21.70 11.19
C CYS A 672 -0.85 -23.22 11.34
N ASP A 673 0.42 -23.64 11.45
CA ASP A 673 0.80 -25.04 11.71
C ASP A 673 0.72 -25.43 13.20
N GLY A 674 0.43 -24.47 14.09
CA GLY A 674 0.28 -24.72 15.53
C GLY A 674 1.59 -24.89 16.32
N SER A 675 2.71 -24.41 15.76
CA SER A 675 4.03 -24.49 16.41
C SER A 675 4.73 -23.13 16.38
N PRO A 676 4.42 -22.21 17.32
CA PRO A 676 5.07 -20.92 17.42
C PRO A 676 6.57 -21.10 17.66
N CYS A 677 7.40 -20.49 16.81
CA CYS A 677 8.84 -20.73 16.79
C CYS A 677 9.61 -19.44 16.52
N ASN A 678 10.92 -19.44 16.80
CA ASN A 678 11.78 -18.33 16.42
C ASN A 678 12.07 -18.41 14.91
N THR A 679 11.77 -17.35 14.15
CA THR A 679 11.98 -17.29 12.69
C THR A 679 13.40 -17.67 12.28
N PHE A 680 14.42 -17.20 13.00
CA PHE A 680 15.80 -17.46 12.61
C PHE A 680 16.19 -18.92 12.81
N ASP A 681 15.73 -19.53 13.90
CA ASP A 681 16.06 -20.93 14.20
C ASP A 681 15.22 -21.92 13.39
N PHE A 682 13.96 -21.59 13.11
CA PHE A 682 13.06 -22.46 12.36
C PHE A 682 13.39 -22.52 10.87
N ILE A 683 13.50 -21.38 10.18
CA ILE A 683 13.63 -21.37 8.72
C ILE A 683 14.97 -20.82 8.23
N ILE A 684 15.47 -19.71 8.78
CA ILE A 684 16.64 -19.03 8.22
C ILE A 684 17.93 -19.85 8.40
N LYS A 685 18.21 -20.31 9.62
CA LYS A 685 19.42 -21.07 9.94
C LYS A 685 19.48 -22.40 9.18
N PRO A 686 18.45 -23.27 9.20
CA PRO A 686 18.49 -24.52 8.43
C PRO A 686 18.60 -24.29 6.92
N LEU A 687 17.91 -23.28 6.38
CA LEU A 687 17.97 -22.94 4.96
C LEU A 687 19.36 -22.44 4.56
N PHE A 688 19.98 -21.57 5.37
CA PHE A 688 21.31 -21.04 5.05
C PHE A 688 22.38 -22.13 5.15
N GLN A 689 22.32 -22.96 6.19
CA GLN A 689 23.26 -24.08 6.36
C GLN A 689 23.18 -25.08 5.22
N SER A 690 21.96 -25.47 4.82
CA SER A 690 21.73 -26.41 3.72
C SER A 690 22.11 -25.87 2.34
N LEU A 691 22.24 -24.54 2.21
CA LEU A 691 22.66 -23.84 1.00
C LEU A 691 24.08 -23.26 1.13
N ASP A 692 24.90 -23.70 2.10
CA ASP A 692 26.27 -23.22 2.32
C ASP A 692 26.42 -21.68 2.47
N TYR A 693 25.40 -20.98 2.95
CA TYR A 693 25.47 -19.55 3.22
C TYR A 693 25.85 -19.27 4.67
N SER A 694 26.48 -18.11 4.90
CA SER A 694 26.87 -17.68 6.24
C SER A 694 25.64 -17.34 7.08
N VAL A 695 25.49 -18.02 8.22
CA VAL A 695 24.42 -17.72 9.18
C VAL A 695 24.84 -16.53 10.05
N PRO A 696 23.99 -15.48 10.20
CA PRO A 696 24.28 -14.36 11.09
C PRO A 696 24.42 -14.86 12.54
N GLN A 697 25.48 -14.42 13.23
CA GLN A 697 25.74 -14.79 14.63
C GLN A 697 25.43 -13.66 15.61
N VAL A 698 25.42 -12.42 15.14
CA VAL A 698 25.15 -11.24 15.96
C VAL A 698 23.65 -11.02 16.06
N THR A 699 23.14 -10.81 17.26
CA THR A 699 21.73 -10.44 17.48
C THR A 699 21.63 -8.93 17.67
N LEU A 700 20.68 -8.33 16.97
CA LEU A 700 20.33 -6.92 17.06
C LEU A 700 19.02 -6.78 17.83
N ASP A 701 19.01 -5.91 18.84
CA ASP A 701 17.79 -5.57 19.56
C ASP A 701 16.76 -4.94 18.61
N THR A 702 15.48 -5.24 18.84
CA THR A 702 14.38 -4.78 17.99
C THR A 702 14.33 -3.25 17.88
N SER A 703 14.63 -2.52 18.96
CA SER A 703 14.64 -1.04 18.95
C SER A 703 15.74 -0.48 18.05
N VAL A 704 16.93 -1.07 18.10
CA VAL A 704 18.08 -0.67 17.27
C VAL A 704 17.81 -1.03 15.80
N ALA A 705 17.26 -2.22 15.55
CA ALA A 705 16.84 -2.65 14.22
C ALA A 705 15.80 -1.70 13.63
N LEU A 706 14.84 -1.21 14.44
CA LEU A 706 13.85 -0.23 14.00
C LEU A 706 14.50 1.10 13.61
N ALA A 707 15.44 1.62 14.40
CA ALA A 707 16.16 2.84 14.07
C ALA A 707 16.90 2.73 12.73
N ILE A 708 17.62 1.62 12.52
CA ILE A 708 18.31 1.34 11.25
C ILE A 708 17.31 1.22 10.09
N SER A 709 16.19 0.52 10.30
CA SER A 709 15.18 0.33 9.25
C SER A 709 14.50 1.64 8.81
N LYS A 710 14.37 2.63 9.71
CA LYS A 710 13.85 3.96 9.37
C LYS A 710 14.79 4.71 8.42
N ILE A 711 16.10 4.50 8.52
CA ILE A 711 17.08 5.05 7.58
C ILE A 711 16.89 4.43 6.19
N PHE A 712 16.75 3.11 6.12
CA PHE A 712 16.48 2.42 4.85
C PHE A 712 15.15 2.81 4.23
N LEU A 713 14.12 3.03 5.05
CA LEU A 713 12.84 3.57 4.59
C LEU A 713 13.03 4.97 4.00
N PHE A 714 13.70 5.88 4.71
CA PHE A 714 13.98 7.23 4.23
C PHE A 714 14.74 7.23 2.89
N ILE A 715 15.81 6.43 2.78
CA ILE A 715 16.57 6.26 1.53
C ILE A 715 15.65 5.76 0.41
N SER A 716 14.85 4.73 0.68
CA SER A 716 13.94 4.17 -0.32
C SER A 716 12.90 5.18 -0.80
N THR A 717 12.45 6.06 0.09
CA THR A 717 11.52 7.16 -0.23
C THR A 717 12.18 8.25 -1.08
N LEU A 718 13.45 8.60 -0.82
CA LEU A 718 14.19 9.55 -1.68
C LEU A 718 14.29 9.06 -3.13
N PHE A 719 14.44 7.74 -3.31
CA PHE A 719 14.52 7.12 -4.63
C PHE A 719 13.17 6.61 -5.15
N TYR A 720 12.04 7.09 -4.59
CA TYR A 720 10.70 6.62 -4.97
C TYR A 720 10.43 6.58 -6.48
N PRO A 721 10.77 7.63 -7.27
CA PRO A 721 10.54 7.63 -8.72
C PRO A 721 11.26 6.51 -9.47
N TRP A 722 12.34 5.96 -8.90
CA TRP A 722 13.17 4.93 -9.52
C TRP A 722 12.99 3.55 -8.88
N LEU A 723 12.05 3.36 -7.95
CA LEU A 723 11.88 2.07 -7.25
C LEU A 723 11.65 0.89 -8.20
N ASP A 724 10.89 1.10 -9.28
CA ASP A 724 10.60 0.08 -10.29
C ASP A 724 11.79 -0.24 -11.21
N SER A 725 12.88 0.53 -11.10
CA SER A 725 14.06 0.30 -11.93
C SER A 725 14.83 -0.95 -11.49
N LYS A 726 15.22 -1.79 -12.47
CA LYS A 726 15.95 -3.05 -12.26
C LYS A 726 17.31 -2.87 -11.57
N TRP A 727 17.95 -1.70 -11.73
CA TRP A 727 19.27 -1.40 -11.18
C TRP A 727 19.22 -0.93 -9.72
N MET A 728 18.07 -0.51 -9.20
CA MET A 728 17.95 -0.06 -7.82
C MET A 728 18.02 -1.28 -6.87
N PRO A 729 18.85 -1.31 -5.81
CA PRO A 729 18.90 -2.43 -4.87
C PRO A 729 17.62 -2.59 -4.04
N GLN A 730 17.36 -3.80 -3.54
CA GLN A 730 16.31 -4.03 -2.54
C GLN A 730 16.74 -3.42 -1.20
N PRO A 731 15.82 -2.80 -0.44
CA PRO A 731 16.13 -2.37 0.92
C PRO A 731 16.52 -3.59 1.77
N LEU A 732 17.55 -3.44 2.61
CA LEU A 732 18.01 -4.54 3.47
C LEU A 732 16.91 -4.94 4.45
N ILE A 733 16.30 -3.95 5.09
CA ILE A 733 15.19 -4.15 6.01
C ILE A 733 14.34 -2.89 6.15
N LEU A 734 13.03 -3.07 6.30
CA LEU A 734 12.06 -2.00 6.55
C LEU A 734 11.37 -2.18 7.92
N PRO A 735 10.80 -1.11 8.52
CA PRO A 735 10.26 -1.15 9.88
C PRO A 735 9.23 -2.27 10.12
N ALA A 736 8.30 -2.48 9.19
CA ALA A 736 7.32 -3.56 9.30
C ALA A 736 7.96 -4.96 9.27
N GLU A 737 9.08 -5.14 8.58
CA GLU A 737 9.81 -6.42 8.59
C GLU A 737 10.51 -6.63 9.93
N VAL A 738 11.03 -5.57 10.55
CA VAL A 738 11.58 -5.63 11.92
C VAL A 738 10.51 -6.11 12.90
N TYR A 739 9.30 -5.55 12.86
CA TYR A 739 8.21 -6.01 13.73
C TYR A 739 7.82 -7.47 13.48
N LYS A 740 7.78 -7.90 12.21
CA LYS A 740 7.42 -9.28 11.82
C LYS A 740 8.42 -10.34 12.27
N VAL A 741 9.67 -10.00 12.60
CA VAL A 741 10.65 -11.00 13.08
C VAL A 741 11.16 -10.71 14.49
N GLY A 742 11.06 -9.47 14.97
CA GLY A 742 11.61 -9.02 16.24
C GLY A 742 10.60 -8.88 17.37
N VAL A 743 9.30 -9.13 17.12
CA VAL A 743 8.23 -9.05 18.13
C VAL A 743 7.42 -10.34 18.14
N THR A 744 7.15 -10.88 19.33
CA THR A 744 6.35 -12.10 19.49
C THR A 744 4.92 -11.88 19.02
N HIS A 745 4.48 -12.66 18.04
CA HIS A 745 3.08 -12.68 17.59
C HIS A 745 2.71 -14.07 17.06
N TYR A 746 1.73 -14.69 17.69
CA TYR A 746 1.17 -15.96 17.24
C TYR A 746 -0.31 -16.04 17.60
N PHE A 747 -1.07 -16.78 16.78
CA PHE A 747 -2.52 -16.79 16.77
C PHE A 747 -3.06 -18.21 16.82
N SER A 748 -4.14 -18.37 17.57
CA SER A 748 -4.88 -19.60 17.74
C SER A 748 -5.67 -19.92 16.47
N PHE A 749 -5.47 -21.10 15.91
CA PHE A 749 -6.29 -21.65 14.82
C PHE A 749 -7.48 -22.48 15.32
N LEU A 750 -7.79 -22.43 16.63
CA LEU A 750 -8.81 -23.27 17.26
C LEU A 750 -10.20 -23.07 16.63
N LYS A 751 -10.56 -21.83 16.30
CA LYS A 751 -11.82 -21.52 15.61
C LYS A 751 -11.90 -22.22 14.25
N ALA A 752 -10.81 -22.18 13.46
CA ALA A 752 -10.74 -22.87 12.17
C ALA A 752 -10.86 -24.40 12.34
N ARG A 753 -10.26 -24.96 13.40
CA ARG A 753 -10.38 -26.39 13.72
C ARG A 753 -11.82 -26.76 14.08
N GLU A 754 -12.46 -25.96 14.93
CA GLU A 754 -13.80 -26.24 15.46
C GLU A 754 -14.91 -25.99 14.44
N GLU A 755 -14.81 -24.95 13.62
CA GLU A 755 -15.83 -24.57 12.63
C GLU A 755 -15.56 -25.18 11.25
N LEU A 756 -14.31 -25.24 10.79
CA LEU A 756 -13.98 -25.72 9.44
C LEU A 756 -13.41 -27.15 9.43
N GLY A 757 -13.08 -27.73 10.60
CA GLY A 757 -12.37 -29.01 10.67
C GLY A 757 -10.89 -28.90 10.28
N TYR A 758 -10.31 -27.70 10.32
CA TYR A 758 -8.91 -27.49 9.93
C TYR A 758 -7.94 -28.17 10.91
N VAL A 759 -7.16 -29.10 10.37
CA VAL A 759 -6.03 -29.74 11.05
C VAL A 759 -4.85 -29.74 10.07
N PRO A 760 -3.68 -29.17 10.44
CA PRO A 760 -2.49 -29.18 9.60
C PRO A 760 -2.14 -30.62 9.16
N MET A 761 -2.06 -30.84 7.84
CA MET A 761 -1.75 -32.17 7.27
C MET A 761 -0.25 -32.45 7.26
N VAL A 762 0.55 -31.40 7.08
CA VAL A 762 2.01 -31.46 7.01
C VAL A 762 2.59 -30.88 8.28
N ARG A 763 3.51 -31.61 8.91
CA ARG A 763 4.19 -31.14 10.12
C ARG A 763 5.30 -30.14 9.76
N PRO A 764 5.64 -29.18 10.64
CA PRO A 764 6.63 -28.15 10.33
C PRO A 764 7.99 -28.66 9.85
N HIS A 765 8.50 -29.75 10.42
CA HIS A 765 9.79 -30.33 10.02
C HIS A 765 9.75 -30.97 8.62
N GLU A 766 8.63 -31.60 8.25
CA GLU A 766 8.43 -32.17 6.91
C GLU A 766 8.32 -31.06 5.87
N GLY A 767 7.53 -30.02 6.16
CA GLY A 767 7.39 -28.85 5.30
C GLY A 767 8.69 -28.09 5.11
N LEU A 768 9.49 -27.94 6.17
CA LEU A 768 10.81 -27.32 6.10
C LEU A 768 11.78 -28.14 5.25
N ALA A 769 11.79 -29.47 5.40
CA ALA A 769 12.63 -30.35 4.59
C ALA A 769 12.28 -30.26 3.09
N ALA A 770 10.99 -30.20 2.74
CA ALA A 770 10.53 -29.99 1.38
C ALA A 770 10.96 -28.61 0.84
N THR A 771 10.84 -27.57 1.67
CA THR A 771 11.27 -26.19 1.33
C THR A 771 12.77 -26.14 1.04
N ILE A 772 13.59 -26.73 1.91
CA ILE A 772 15.04 -26.82 1.74
C ILE A 772 15.39 -27.56 0.44
N SER A 773 14.76 -28.72 0.21
CA SER A 773 15.00 -29.53 -0.98
C SER A 773 14.71 -28.75 -2.28
N TYR A 774 13.60 -27.99 -2.30
CA TYR A 774 13.25 -27.12 -3.41
C TYR A 774 14.32 -26.05 -3.69
N TRP A 775 14.82 -25.39 -2.65
CA TRP A 775 15.85 -24.35 -2.78
C TRP A 775 17.23 -24.91 -3.12
N GLN A 776 17.58 -26.10 -2.64
CA GLN A 776 18.81 -26.79 -3.03
C GLN A 776 18.81 -27.14 -4.52
N GLU A 777 17.69 -27.65 -5.03
CA GLU A 777 17.54 -27.92 -6.47
C GLU A 777 17.64 -26.63 -7.29
N ARG A 778 17.06 -25.53 -6.80
CA ARG A 778 17.19 -24.23 -7.47
C ARG A 778 18.63 -23.72 -7.47
N LYS A 779 19.32 -23.78 -6.32
CA LYS A 779 20.74 -23.39 -6.21
C LYS A 779 21.62 -24.18 -7.18
N ARG A 780 21.37 -25.49 -7.37
CA ARG A 780 22.09 -26.32 -8.36
C ARG A 780 22.01 -25.78 -9.79
N ARG A 781 20.94 -25.05 -10.13
CA ARG A 781 20.72 -24.48 -11.46
C ARG A 781 21.32 -23.09 -11.62
N GLU A 782 21.59 -22.39 -10.52
CA GLU A 782 22.11 -21.02 -10.53
C GLU A 782 23.64 -20.97 -10.47
N LEU A 783 24.19 -19.86 -10.96
CA LEU A 783 25.62 -19.55 -10.91
C LEU A 783 26.00 -19.03 -9.51
N ASP A 784 26.86 -19.75 -8.79
CA ASP A 784 27.41 -19.30 -7.50
C ASP A 784 28.47 -18.21 -7.72
N GLY A 785 28.64 -17.31 -6.76
CA GLY A 785 29.62 -16.23 -6.87
C GLY A 785 30.03 -15.64 -5.52
N PRO A 786 31.09 -14.83 -5.50
CA PRO A 786 31.61 -14.26 -4.27
C PRO A 786 30.71 -13.13 -3.74
N THR A 787 30.98 -12.70 -2.51
CA THR A 787 30.21 -11.61 -1.87
C THR A 787 30.36 -10.29 -2.62
N ILE A 788 29.45 -9.35 -2.37
CA ILE A 788 29.50 -8.02 -2.99
C ILE A 788 30.81 -7.28 -2.66
N PHE A 789 31.37 -7.50 -1.48
CA PHE A 789 32.63 -6.89 -1.05
C PHE A 789 33.81 -7.39 -1.89
N THR A 790 33.85 -8.69 -2.19
CA THR A 790 34.85 -9.26 -3.09
C THR A 790 34.69 -8.72 -4.52
N TRP A 791 33.44 -8.64 -5.00
CA TRP A 791 33.13 -8.03 -6.29
C TRP A 791 33.66 -6.60 -6.37
N LEU A 792 33.35 -5.76 -5.39
CA LEU A 792 33.79 -4.36 -5.34
C LEU A 792 35.32 -4.27 -5.21
N ALA A 793 35.94 -5.06 -4.33
CA ALA A 793 37.39 -5.04 -4.13
C ALA A 793 38.15 -5.38 -5.42
N VAL A 794 37.75 -6.44 -6.12
CA VAL A 794 38.42 -6.86 -7.36
C VAL A 794 38.14 -5.89 -8.51
N THR A 795 36.89 -5.47 -8.70
CA THR A 795 36.55 -4.57 -9.82
C THR A 795 37.12 -3.17 -9.66
N ILE A 796 37.03 -2.57 -8.46
CA ILE A 796 37.63 -1.26 -8.17
C ILE A 796 39.16 -1.37 -8.24
N GLY A 797 39.76 -2.43 -7.68
CA GLY A 797 41.19 -2.67 -7.74
C GLY A 797 41.71 -2.77 -9.17
N MET A 798 41.09 -3.62 -10.00
CA MET A 798 41.46 -3.77 -11.41
C MET A 798 41.27 -2.49 -12.21
N LEU A 799 40.18 -1.75 -11.97
CA LEU A 799 39.92 -0.48 -12.64
C LEU A 799 40.94 0.59 -12.21
N ALA A 800 41.36 0.60 -10.94
CA ALA A 800 42.37 1.54 -10.44
C ALA A 800 43.74 1.26 -11.06
N VAL A 801 44.16 -0.01 -11.12
CA VAL A 801 45.41 -0.42 -11.79
C VAL A 801 45.36 -0.10 -13.29
N PHE A 802 44.24 -0.38 -13.97
CA PHE A 802 44.03 -0.01 -15.37
C PHE A 802 44.13 1.49 -15.59
N SER A 803 43.46 2.27 -14.74
CA SER A 803 43.46 3.74 -14.84
C SER A 803 44.85 4.31 -14.64
N ALA A 804 45.61 3.81 -13.66
CA ALA A 804 47.00 4.21 -13.43
C ALA A 804 47.94 3.80 -14.59
N ALA A 805 47.70 2.66 -15.23
CA ALA A 805 48.57 2.16 -16.30
C ALA A 805 48.36 2.85 -17.66
N CYS A 806 47.09 3.19 -17.97
CA CYS A 806 46.63 3.45 -19.34
C CYS A 806 46.00 4.83 -19.56
N LEU A 807 45.50 5.51 -18.52
CA LEU A 807 44.80 6.79 -18.67
C LEU A 807 45.71 7.99 -18.33
N PRO A 808 45.49 9.16 -18.96
CA PRO A 808 46.24 10.36 -18.62
C PRO A 808 45.89 10.86 -17.20
N PRO A 809 46.85 11.39 -16.43
CA PRO A 809 46.65 11.79 -15.03
C PRO A 809 45.93 13.15 -14.92
N VAL A 810 44.64 13.18 -15.26
CA VAL A 810 43.80 14.38 -15.17
C VAL A 810 42.83 14.29 -13.98
N GLY A 811 42.74 15.37 -13.21
CA GLY A 811 41.84 15.47 -12.04
C GLY A 811 42.06 14.36 -11.00
N PRO A 812 41.02 13.62 -10.58
CA PRO A 812 41.12 12.59 -9.55
C PRO A 812 42.01 11.39 -9.95
N LEU A 813 42.25 11.16 -11.25
CA LEU A 813 43.12 10.08 -11.73
C LEU A 813 44.60 10.31 -11.40
N LYS A 814 45.02 11.56 -11.19
CA LYS A 814 46.37 11.88 -10.73
C LYS A 814 46.67 11.25 -9.37
N TRP A 815 45.74 11.35 -8.43
CA TRP A 815 45.86 10.74 -7.10
C TRP A 815 45.96 9.22 -7.15
N VAL A 816 45.15 8.60 -8.03
CA VAL A 816 45.21 7.14 -8.23
C VAL A 816 46.58 6.73 -8.75
N LEU A 817 47.12 7.45 -9.73
CA LEU A 817 48.46 7.21 -10.26
C LEU A 817 49.56 7.40 -9.19
N ASP A 818 49.51 8.48 -8.40
CA ASP A 818 50.50 8.77 -7.37
C ASP A 818 50.57 7.68 -6.30
N ILE A 819 49.40 7.16 -5.87
CA ILE A 819 49.33 6.01 -4.95
C ILE A 819 49.97 4.76 -5.56
N HIS A 820 49.69 4.46 -6.83
CA HIS A 820 50.26 3.29 -7.48
C HIS A 820 51.77 3.44 -7.71
N LEU A 821 52.26 4.65 -8.03
CA LEU A 821 53.70 4.93 -8.13
C LEU A 821 54.39 4.87 -6.76
N PHE A 822 53.73 5.27 -5.69
CA PHE A 822 54.26 5.09 -4.34
C PHE A 822 54.46 3.60 -4.00
N VAL A 823 53.51 2.74 -4.38
CA VAL A 823 53.56 1.29 -4.14
C VAL A 823 54.53 0.57 -5.08
N PHE A 824 54.39 0.78 -6.40
CA PHE A 824 55.09 0.02 -7.44
C PHE A 824 56.36 0.68 -7.96
N ARG A 825 56.63 1.94 -7.56
CA ARG A 825 57.85 2.74 -7.86
C ARG A 825 58.14 3.03 -9.34
N SER A 826 57.43 2.40 -10.28
CA SER A 826 57.69 2.55 -11.72
C SER A 826 56.45 2.32 -12.58
N MET A 827 56.29 3.15 -13.63
CA MET A 827 55.24 2.99 -14.64
C MET A 827 55.33 1.67 -15.41
N LEU A 828 56.56 1.19 -15.66
CA LEU A 828 56.78 -0.09 -16.33
C LEU A 828 56.24 -1.23 -15.47
N VAL A 829 56.49 -1.18 -14.15
CA VAL A 829 56.03 -2.19 -13.19
C VAL A 829 54.49 -2.19 -13.12
N ILE A 830 53.84 -1.03 -13.05
CA ILE A 830 52.37 -0.92 -13.03
C ILE A 830 51.76 -1.57 -14.29
N ARG A 831 52.31 -1.28 -15.48
CA ARG A 831 51.84 -1.86 -16.75
C ARG A 831 52.08 -3.37 -16.81
N LEU A 832 53.22 -3.86 -16.34
CA LEU A 832 53.51 -5.30 -16.26
C LEU A 832 52.54 -6.00 -15.31
N VAL A 833 52.27 -5.43 -14.14
CA VAL A 833 51.30 -5.96 -13.17
C VAL A 833 49.91 -6.06 -13.78
N LEU A 834 49.45 -5.04 -14.51
CA LEU A 834 48.17 -5.08 -15.21
C LEU A 834 48.13 -6.21 -16.26
N MET A 835 49.16 -6.32 -17.09
CA MET A 835 49.23 -7.35 -18.14
C MET A 835 49.23 -8.76 -17.54
N ILE A 836 50.00 -8.98 -16.47
CA ILE A 836 50.05 -10.26 -15.75
C ILE A 836 48.68 -10.56 -15.13
N ALA A 837 48.03 -9.59 -14.48
CA ALA A 837 46.71 -9.77 -13.88
C ALA A 837 45.65 -10.15 -14.92
N ILE A 838 45.62 -9.47 -16.08
CA ILE A 838 44.70 -9.79 -17.18
C ILE A 838 44.98 -11.20 -17.72
N ALA A 839 46.24 -11.56 -17.93
CA ALA A 839 46.62 -12.89 -18.41
C ALA A 839 46.21 -14.00 -17.44
N LEU A 840 46.40 -13.79 -16.13
CA LEU A 840 45.98 -14.72 -15.08
C LEU A 840 44.45 -14.86 -15.06
N HIS A 841 43.70 -13.76 -15.03
CA HIS A 841 42.23 -13.78 -15.06
C HIS A 841 41.69 -14.49 -16.32
N PHE A 842 42.30 -14.27 -17.48
CA PHE A 842 41.93 -14.95 -18.72
C PHE A 842 42.24 -16.45 -18.67
N GLY A 843 43.45 -16.82 -18.22
CA GLY A 843 43.83 -18.22 -18.05
C GLY A 843 42.91 -18.97 -17.09
N GLU A 844 42.58 -18.37 -15.94
CA GLU A 844 41.62 -18.89 -14.99
C GLU A 844 40.21 -19.00 -15.57
N ALA A 845 39.77 -18.02 -16.36
CA ALA A 845 38.47 -18.05 -17.02
C ALA A 845 38.35 -19.18 -18.05
N VAL A 846 39.38 -19.38 -18.88
CA VAL A 846 39.43 -20.48 -19.84
C VAL A 846 39.41 -21.83 -19.11
N TYR A 847 40.21 -21.98 -18.05
CA TYR A 847 40.17 -23.17 -17.21
C TYR A 847 38.78 -23.40 -16.60
N ALA A 848 38.16 -22.35 -16.05
CA ALA A 848 36.81 -22.40 -15.50
C ALA A 848 35.78 -22.83 -16.54
N TRP A 849 35.88 -22.35 -17.78
CA TRP A 849 34.97 -22.73 -18.86
C TRP A 849 35.06 -24.21 -19.21
N PHE A 850 36.28 -24.76 -19.35
CA PHE A 850 36.48 -26.18 -19.62
C PHE A 850 36.02 -27.07 -18.47
N LEU A 851 36.31 -26.66 -17.22
CA LEU A 851 35.82 -27.37 -16.04
C LEU A 851 34.29 -27.34 -15.97
N ALA A 852 33.69 -26.16 -16.17
CA ALA A 852 32.24 -25.98 -16.12
C ALA A 852 31.52 -26.77 -17.21
N LYS A 853 32.07 -26.91 -18.42
CA LYS A 853 31.48 -27.81 -19.43
C LYS A 853 31.32 -29.27 -18.95
N LYS A 854 32.14 -29.72 -18.00
CA LYS A 854 32.04 -31.06 -17.42
C LYS A 854 31.08 -31.12 -16.23
N VAL A 855 31.14 -30.13 -15.32
CA VAL A 855 30.43 -30.18 -14.03
C VAL A 855 29.15 -29.34 -13.97
N ASP A 856 29.03 -28.31 -14.80
CA ASP A 856 27.89 -27.38 -14.87
C ASP A 856 27.73 -26.81 -16.29
N PRO A 857 27.39 -27.67 -17.28
CA PRO A 857 27.38 -27.28 -18.69
C PRO A 857 26.38 -26.16 -18.98
N ARG A 858 25.31 -26.05 -18.18
CA ARG A 858 24.28 -25.02 -18.35
C ARG A 858 24.80 -23.60 -18.09
N ASN A 859 25.73 -23.44 -17.15
CA ASN A 859 26.26 -22.13 -16.77
C ASN A 859 27.71 -21.92 -17.21
N ALA A 860 28.25 -22.76 -18.10
CA ALA A 860 29.66 -22.71 -18.48
C ALA A 860 30.13 -21.33 -18.98
N THR A 861 29.31 -20.64 -19.76
CA THR A 861 29.58 -19.26 -20.22
C THR A 861 29.55 -18.25 -19.07
N GLY A 862 28.64 -18.42 -18.11
CA GLY A 862 28.59 -17.59 -16.90
C GLY A 862 29.84 -17.74 -16.04
N TRP A 863 30.30 -18.98 -15.85
CA TRP A 863 31.55 -19.27 -15.12
C TRP A 863 32.78 -18.64 -15.78
N PHE A 864 32.84 -18.63 -17.12
CA PHE A 864 33.90 -17.93 -17.85
C PHE A 864 33.91 -16.44 -17.52
N TRP A 865 32.81 -15.73 -17.77
CA TRP A 865 32.76 -14.27 -17.61
C TRP A 865 32.92 -13.83 -16.16
N GLN A 866 32.33 -14.56 -15.22
CA GLN A 866 32.48 -14.26 -13.80
C GLN A 866 33.93 -14.48 -13.34
N THR A 867 34.60 -15.53 -13.82
CA THR A 867 36.01 -15.80 -13.49
C THR A 867 36.95 -14.85 -14.21
N PHE A 868 36.63 -14.41 -15.41
CA PHE A 868 37.39 -13.36 -16.08
C PHE A 868 37.34 -12.05 -15.28
N ALA A 869 36.16 -11.69 -14.75
CA ALA A 869 36.01 -10.48 -13.94
C ALA A 869 36.64 -10.59 -12.54
N LEU A 870 36.55 -11.77 -11.90
CA LEU A 870 36.85 -11.94 -10.46
C LEU A 870 38.05 -12.83 -10.16
N GLY A 871 38.66 -13.42 -11.18
CA GLY A 871 39.76 -14.38 -11.07
C GLY A 871 39.45 -15.54 -10.13
N PHE A 872 40.46 -15.93 -9.36
CA PHE A 872 40.45 -17.04 -8.42
C PHE A 872 39.25 -17.04 -7.46
N PHE A 873 38.74 -15.87 -7.08
CA PHE A 873 37.60 -15.76 -6.18
C PHE A 873 36.32 -16.39 -6.75
N SER A 874 36.12 -16.32 -8.06
CA SER A 874 35.04 -17.03 -8.76
C SER A 874 35.38 -18.51 -8.93
N LEU A 875 36.61 -18.82 -9.40
CA LEU A 875 37.05 -20.18 -9.69
C LEU A 875 36.92 -21.11 -8.47
N ARG A 876 37.18 -20.60 -7.25
CA ARG A 876 37.01 -21.36 -6.00
C ARG A 876 35.62 -21.98 -5.84
N TYR A 877 34.56 -21.29 -6.27
CA TYR A 877 33.20 -21.82 -6.17
C TYR A 877 32.95 -22.94 -7.17
N LEU A 878 33.41 -22.80 -8.41
CA LEU A 878 33.34 -23.86 -9.41
C LEU A 878 34.14 -25.10 -8.97
N LEU A 879 35.33 -24.90 -8.39
CA LEU A 879 36.13 -25.98 -7.83
C LEU A 879 35.41 -26.70 -6.67
N LYS A 880 34.69 -25.96 -5.81
CA LYS A 880 33.85 -26.58 -4.76
C LYS A 880 32.72 -27.40 -5.40
N ARG A 881 32.04 -26.86 -6.42
CA ARG A 881 30.98 -27.55 -7.17
C ARG A 881 31.48 -28.79 -7.94
N ALA A 882 32.75 -28.82 -8.34
CA ALA A 882 33.35 -29.98 -9.00
C ALA A 882 33.73 -31.12 -8.02
N ARG A 883 33.83 -30.82 -6.72
CA ARG A 883 34.23 -31.79 -5.67
C ARG A 883 33.05 -32.50 -5.00
N GLY A 884 31.87 -31.89 -5.05
CA GLY A 884 30.62 -32.46 -4.50
C GLY A 884 29.75 -32.98 -5.63
#